data_AF-T1JAG2-F1
#
_entry.id   AF-T1JAG2-F1
#
_cell.length_a   1.000
_cell.length_b   1.000
_cell.length_c   1.000
_cell.angle_alpha   90.00
_cell.angle_beta   90.00
_cell.angle_gamma   90.00
#
_symmetry.space_group_name_H-M   'P 1'
#
loop_
_entity.id
_entity.type
_entity.pdbx_description
1 polymer ?
#
loop_
_entity_poly.entity_id
_entity_poly.type
_entity_poly.pdbx_seq_one_letter_code
_entity_poly.pdbx_strand_id
1 'polypeptide(L)'
;MQFLHLLLTLFHFWITSVTPDVYLHNPRTNQHSCQSLNNNCEIILQYMCDETIRDGLNTETIPLANEKCVNNNCETDLQYGMHENYLYYQKCSTQKRNYGLFNANQKLKGSSALFTRQNSDGTRFGYECPEERDYYPYWRPSPWKDIVVLTNNVSRCSYYKQQSENVQSRWSCELPQEVLLDIRDKGLAIPISKEDCEAFTYPPNNPTGKRGLWIQHPSHELSEVECQETEYTRDNHLGNTLDGHHFAYMWKLPNYENATCVLRIRYNISTLDFDGWNSDIINSKLNKNKIILSELNGEDNNVNDRGYNYQNNPQIKIFPGIDLKLQLAVNTAQYGRVFEDRSHKFGIVRKPKHVKENEEIHNFNIRGKRGNIVQVYPAVEYDFVPQMLTASRNDHIHIQWTGSNHNPLENDGEGLVGTDRNNVVPLADLLGNQPYGVVGNLGRSYPRSDYGSNEFLGLNRSDLQLLAFLQPVLSSGSLSKLDDSGTYFNLGLRQLTQIGHFNFMCTRNNNFSNRDQKGQIKVIDAHFKTKSIGRKGGRVTVGSSSIKVEEEVLPKLMKLRLEEWKLETVANNEKFQTLNSRLKTDLASNVLIVEPEDISVVKGKSVEVSLAMRENSGDSVHVYRTSLSDPSIWQRLDADLKNNLAIFNTERGGMFFARTHKTSSGLIAAIVVPLVFVFILLATVLYFAKNKQHWKAVKSIGQRTQRSLQNRI
;
A
#
# COMPACT_ATOMS: atom_id res chain seq x y z
N MET A 1 40.59 0.90 -12.07
CA MET A 1 39.67 1.26 -10.95
C MET A 1 38.34 1.85 -11.42
N GLN A 2 38.29 2.75 -12.43
CA GLN A 2 37.01 3.28 -12.96
C GLN A 2 36.13 2.26 -13.71
N PHE A 3 36.73 1.25 -14.35
CA PHE A 3 35.97 0.17 -15.02
C PHE A 3 35.25 -0.78 -14.05
N LEU A 4 35.77 -0.96 -12.83
CA LEU A 4 35.16 -1.80 -11.80
C LEU A 4 33.97 -1.10 -11.14
N HIS A 5 34.02 0.23 -11.02
CA HIS A 5 32.88 1.04 -10.56
C HIS A 5 31.75 1.11 -11.58
N LEU A 6 32.06 1.11 -12.88
CA LEU A 6 31.05 1.05 -13.94
C LEU A 6 30.37 -0.33 -14.01
N LEU A 7 31.12 -1.41 -13.78
CA LEU A 7 30.58 -2.77 -13.70
C LEU A 7 29.70 -2.99 -12.44
N LEU A 8 30.08 -2.41 -11.29
CA LEU A 8 29.27 -2.46 -10.06
C LEU A 8 27.99 -1.61 -10.15
N THR A 9 27.99 -0.51 -10.90
CA THR A 9 26.79 0.30 -11.14
C THR A 9 25.89 -0.28 -12.23
N LEU A 10 26.45 -0.98 -13.23
CA LEU A 10 25.66 -1.72 -14.23
C LEU A 10 25.06 -3.03 -13.67
N PHE A 11 25.73 -3.71 -12.73
CA PHE A 11 25.15 -4.88 -12.04
C PHE A 11 24.04 -4.53 -11.04
N HIS A 12 24.02 -3.32 -10.50
CA HIS A 12 22.92 -2.83 -9.66
C HIS A 12 21.63 -2.51 -10.45
N PHE A 13 21.70 -2.46 -11.78
CA PHE A 13 20.55 -2.13 -12.65
C PHE A 13 19.85 -3.35 -13.27
N TRP A 14 20.31 -4.58 -13.00
CA TRP A 14 19.80 -5.81 -13.65
C TRP A 14 19.42 -6.95 -12.68
N ILE A 15 18.92 -6.59 -11.50
CA ILE A 15 18.11 -7.52 -10.67
C ILE A 15 16.80 -6.80 -10.30
N THR A 16 15.99 -6.44 -11.30
CA THR A 16 14.55 -6.27 -11.09
C THR A 16 13.92 -7.66 -11.08
N SER A 17 14.25 -8.49 -10.08
CA SER A 17 13.38 -9.62 -9.77
C SER A 17 12.11 -9.05 -9.18
N VAL A 18 11.10 -8.81 -10.03
CA VAL A 18 9.77 -8.38 -9.61
C VAL A 18 9.21 -9.45 -8.67
N THR A 19 8.99 -9.04 -7.43
CA THR A 19 8.47 -9.85 -6.36
C THR A 19 6.94 -9.78 -6.32
N PRO A 20 6.26 -10.83 -5.85
CA PRO A 20 4.80 -10.84 -5.70
C PRO A 20 4.36 -9.72 -4.75
N ASP A 21 3.27 -9.04 -5.09
CA ASP A 21 2.61 -8.10 -4.20
C ASP A 21 1.67 -8.87 -3.26
N VAL A 22 1.80 -8.64 -1.95
CA VAL A 22 0.88 -9.19 -0.95
C VAL A 22 -0.03 -8.06 -0.49
N TYR A 23 -1.33 -8.31 -0.52
CA TYR A 23 -2.30 -7.46 0.16
C TYR A 23 -2.12 -7.60 1.68
N LEU A 24 -1.40 -6.65 2.27
CA LEU A 24 -1.35 -6.51 3.72
C LEU A 24 -2.59 -5.78 4.17
N HIS A 25 -3.54 -6.56 4.65
CA HIS A 25 -4.69 -6.03 5.34
C HIS A 25 -4.34 -5.75 6.79
N ASN A 26 -4.96 -4.72 7.36
CA ASN A 26 -5.03 -4.61 8.80
C ASN A 26 -6.35 -5.18 9.34
N PRO A 27 -6.43 -6.47 9.71
CA PRO A 27 -7.65 -7.07 10.26
C PRO A 27 -7.91 -6.68 11.73
N ARG A 28 -7.01 -5.92 12.37
CA ARG A 28 -7.03 -5.69 13.82
C ARG A 28 -6.86 -4.21 14.17
N THR A 29 -7.75 -3.73 15.02
CA THR A 29 -7.47 -2.65 15.98
C THR A 29 -7.12 -1.24 15.50
N ASN A 30 -7.23 -0.88 14.21
CA ASN A 30 -7.28 0.56 13.88
C ASN A 30 -8.63 1.17 14.33
N GLN A 31 -8.78 1.30 15.65
CA GLN A 31 -9.91 1.88 16.36
C GLN A 31 -9.84 3.40 16.38
N HIS A 32 -8.73 3.98 15.94
CA HIS A 32 -8.58 5.42 15.87
C HIS A 32 -8.59 5.84 14.41
N SER A 33 -9.09 7.04 14.17
CA SER A 33 -9.14 7.60 12.83
C SER A 33 -7.77 8.02 12.32
N CYS A 34 -7.59 7.87 11.01
CA CYS A 34 -6.50 8.49 10.26
C CYS A 34 -7.13 9.49 9.27
N GLN A 35 -6.38 10.55 8.92
CA GLN A 35 -6.87 11.69 8.13
C GLN A 35 -8.10 12.41 8.74
N SER A 36 -8.20 12.42 10.07
CA SER A 36 -9.22 13.14 10.83
C SER A 36 -8.61 14.33 11.57
N LEU A 37 -9.46 15.28 11.98
CA LEU A 37 -9.03 16.48 12.70
C LEU A 37 -8.69 16.23 14.18
N ASN A 38 -9.04 15.07 14.74
CA ASN A 38 -8.88 14.78 16.17
C ASN A 38 -7.58 14.03 16.50
N ASN A 39 -6.95 13.37 15.53
CA ASN A 39 -5.80 12.49 15.79
C ASN A 39 -4.68 12.63 14.75
N ASN A 40 -3.44 12.57 15.24
CA ASN A 40 -2.30 12.21 14.40
C ASN A 40 -2.19 10.69 14.36
N CYS A 41 -2.18 10.13 13.15
CA CYS A 41 -2.06 8.70 12.91
C CYS A 41 -0.78 8.39 12.12
N GLU A 42 0.00 7.46 12.65
CA GLU A 42 1.06 6.76 11.92
C GLU A 42 0.85 5.24 11.99
N ILE A 43 0.89 4.57 10.84
CA ILE A 43 0.87 3.12 10.72
C ILE A 43 2.20 2.69 10.10
N ILE A 44 2.96 1.87 10.82
CA ILE A 44 4.24 1.35 10.38
C ILE A 44 4.09 -0.15 10.15
N LEU A 45 4.35 -0.60 8.93
CA LEU A 45 4.38 -2.03 8.60
C LEU A 45 5.83 -2.48 8.62
N GLN A 46 6.09 -3.57 9.32
CA GLN A 46 7.42 -4.12 9.52
C GLN A 46 7.38 -5.64 9.43
N TYR A 47 8.51 -6.26 9.15
CA TYR A 47 8.64 -7.70 9.19
C TYR A 47 9.98 -8.10 9.79
N MET A 48 10.05 -9.33 10.29
CA MET A 48 11.26 -9.95 10.79
C MET A 48 11.31 -11.36 10.24
N CYS A 49 12.50 -11.83 9.86
CA CYS A 49 12.71 -13.19 9.41
C CYS A 49 13.89 -13.79 10.16
N ASP A 50 13.68 -14.96 10.75
CA ASP A 50 14.65 -15.68 11.56
C ASP A 50 14.21 -17.16 11.68
N GLU A 51 15.16 -18.09 11.79
CA GLU A 51 14.88 -19.52 11.86
C GLU A 51 14.18 -19.92 13.16
N THR A 52 14.32 -19.11 14.21
CA THR A 52 13.76 -19.39 15.55
C THR A 52 12.30 -18.97 15.69
N ILE A 53 11.74 -18.23 14.71
CA ILE A 53 10.37 -17.73 14.72
C ILE A 53 9.35 -18.88 14.75
N ARG A 54 8.43 -18.81 15.72
CA ARG A 54 7.36 -19.81 15.91
C ARG A 54 6.15 -19.24 16.62
N ASP A 55 4.97 -19.80 16.30
CA ASP A 55 3.70 -19.43 16.93
C ASP A 55 3.48 -20.05 18.31
N GLY A 56 4.13 -21.19 18.59
CA GLY A 56 3.90 -21.99 19.81
C GLY A 56 2.68 -22.90 19.73
N LEU A 57 2.50 -23.72 20.76
CA LEU A 57 1.32 -24.58 20.96
C LEU A 57 0.34 -24.01 21.98
N ASN A 58 0.77 -23.03 22.79
CA ASN A 58 -0.07 -22.34 23.76
C ASN A 58 0.23 -20.84 23.80
N THR A 59 -0.52 -20.10 24.62
CA THR A 59 -0.40 -18.65 24.80
C THR A 59 0.37 -18.26 26.07
N GLU A 60 1.04 -19.21 26.71
CA GLU A 60 1.82 -18.92 27.91
C GLU A 60 3.10 -18.16 27.53
N THR A 61 3.59 -17.34 28.46
CA THR A 61 4.81 -16.58 28.24
C THR A 61 6.02 -17.49 28.38
N ILE A 62 6.82 -17.64 27.32
CA ILE A 62 8.08 -18.40 27.30
C ILE A 62 8.95 -18.09 28.54
N PRO A 63 9.44 -19.08 29.29
CA PRO A 63 10.26 -18.82 30.49
C PRO A 63 11.58 -18.07 30.21
N LEU A 64 12.16 -17.44 31.24
CA LEU A 64 13.52 -16.88 31.16
C LEU A 64 14.60 -17.88 31.59
N ALA A 65 14.19 -18.86 32.39
CA ALA A 65 15.06 -19.84 33.00
C ALA A 65 14.92 -21.15 32.23
N ASN A 66 16.04 -21.62 31.69
CA ASN A 66 16.09 -22.74 30.76
C ASN A 66 15.54 -24.03 31.38
N GLU A 67 15.75 -24.25 32.67
CA GLU A 67 15.24 -25.40 33.44
C GLU A 67 13.71 -25.49 33.51
N LYS A 68 12.99 -24.42 33.13
CA LYS A 68 11.52 -24.42 33.04
C LYS A 68 11.00 -24.82 31.65
N CYS A 69 11.90 -25.04 30.70
CA CYS A 69 11.58 -25.42 29.33
C CYS A 69 11.97 -26.89 29.08
N VAL A 70 11.34 -27.50 28.07
CA VAL A 70 11.66 -28.87 27.67
C VAL A 70 13.15 -29.00 27.33
N ASN A 71 13.77 -30.10 27.78
CA ASN A 71 15.20 -30.37 27.63
C ASN A 71 16.13 -29.27 28.19
N ASN A 72 15.66 -28.48 29.15
CA ASN A 72 16.39 -27.35 29.71
C ASN A 72 16.82 -26.33 28.64
N ASN A 73 15.99 -26.10 27.60
CA ASN A 73 16.32 -25.15 26.54
C ASN A 73 15.08 -24.45 25.98
N CYS A 74 14.89 -23.19 26.37
CA CYS A 74 13.76 -22.39 25.90
C CYS A 74 13.86 -22.00 24.42
N GLU A 75 15.05 -21.94 23.83
CA GLU A 75 15.21 -21.58 22.40
C GLU A 75 14.61 -22.64 21.47
N THR A 76 14.63 -23.91 21.89
CA THR A 76 14.10 -25.05 21.11
C THR A 76 12.72 -25.53 21.56
N ASP A 77 12.18 -24.96 22.64
CA ASP A 77 10.88 -25.37 23.17
C ASP A 77 9.74 -24.83 22.30
N LEU A 78 9.12 -25.73 21.53
CA LEU A 78 8.04 -25.43 20.60
C LEU A 78 6.69 -25.21 21.29
N GLN A 79 6.58 -25.47 22.60
CA GLN A 79 5.36 -25.18 23.35
C GLN A 79 5.03 -23.69 23.32
N TYR A 80 6.06 -22.84 23.34
CA TYR A 80 5.91 -21.39 23.42
C TYR A 80 6.14 -20.71 22.08
N GLY A 81 5.35 -19.66 21.83
CA GLY A 81 5.59 -18.74 20.73
C GLY A 81 6.83 -17.89 20.97
N MET A 82 7.59 -17.63 19.91
CA MET A 82 8.79 -16.81 19.95
C MET A 82 8.92 -16.07 18.62
N HIS A 83 8.78 -14.75 18.65
CA HIS A 83 9.07 -13.89 17.50
C HIS A 83 10.50 -13.37 17.65
N GLU A 84 10.78 -12.60 18.70
CA GLU A 84 12.14 -12.22 19.08
C GLU A 84 12.79 -13.30 19.96
N ASN A 85 14.09 -13.53 19.78
CA ASN A 85 14.85 -14.50 20.57
C ASN A 85 15.30 -13.95 21.93
N TYR A 86 15.79 -14.83 22.81
CA TYR A 86 16.21 -14.45 24.15
C TYR A 86 17.38 -13.46 24.15
N LEU A 87 18.33 -13.57 23.22
CA LEU A 87 19.49 -12.69 23.16
C LEU A 87 19.06 -11.23 22.94
N TYR A 88 18.11 -11.01 22.03
CA TYR A 88 17.53 -9.70 21.81
C TYR A 88 16.82 -9.17 23.07
N TYR A 89 15.99 -10.00 23.71
CA TYR A 89 15.33 -9.64 24.96
C TYR A 89 16.31 -9.36 26.10
N GLN A 90 17.40 -10.13 26.21
CA GLN A 90 18.41 -9.94 27.24
C GLN A 90 19.09 -8.57 27.09
N LYS A 91 19.43 -8.18 25.85
CA LYS A 91 19.96 -6.84 25.57
C LYS A 91 18.95 -5.76 25.95
N CYS A 92 17.68 -5.90 25.57
CA CYS A 92 16.65 -4.94 25.95
C CYS A 92 16.46 -4.84 27.48
N SER A 93 16.39 -5.99 28.16
CA SER A 93 16.15 -6.05 29.60
C SER A 93 17.30 -5.52 30.46
N THR A 94 18.52 -5.57 29.93
CA THR A 94 19.72 -5.02 30.56
C THR A 94 20.06 -3.62 30.09
N GLN A 95 19.55 -3.15 28.96
CA GLN A 95 19.84 -1.80 28.49
C GLN A 95 19.13 -0.76 29.34
N LYS A 96 19.84 0.31 29.74
CA LYS A 96 19.25 1.47 30.40
C LYS A 96 18.24 2.13 29.46
N ARG A 97 17.04 2.44 29.94
CA ARG A 97 16.04 3.15 29.13
C ARG A 97 16.55 4.51 28.70
N ASN A 98 16.02 5.01 27.60
CA ASN A 98 16.22 6.40 27.21
C ASN A 98 15.38 7.32 28.10
N TYR A 99 16.05 8.01 29.02
CA TYR A 99 15.43 8.98 29.92
C TYR A 99 14.91 10.24 29.20
N GLY A 100 15.29 10.42 27.93
CA GLY A 100 14.76 11.45 27.03
C GLY A 100 13.30 11.26 26.66
N LEU A 101 12.76 10.04 26.78
CA LEU A 101 11.42 9.69 26.29
C LEU A 101 10.30 10.22 27.17
N PHE A 102 9.22 10.65 26.52
CA PHE A 102 8.00 11.14 27.19
C PHE A 102 7.36 10.07 28.07
N ASN A 103 7.16 10.40 29.35
CA ASN A 103 6.54 9.54 30.37
C ASN A 103 5.22 10.09 30.94
N ALA A 104 4.74 11.25 30.47
CA ALA A 104 3.54 11.91 30.98
C ALA A 104 3.58 12.09 32.52
N ASN A 105 2.69 11.43 33.25
CA ASN A 105 2.66 11.39 34.72
C ASN A 105 2.99 10.00 35.30
N GLN A 106 3.46 9.06 34.46
CA GLN A 106 3.71 7.69 34.86
C GLN A 106 5.01 7.58 35.66
N LYS A 107 4.91 6.98 36.86
CA LYS A 107 6.07 6.59 37.67
C LYS A 107 6.52 5.19 37.27
N LEU A 108 7.65 5.10 36.60
CA LEU A 108 8.22 3.84 36.11
C LEU A 108 8.91 3.09 37.23
N LYS A 109 8.73 1.77 37.30
CA LYS A 109 9.24 0.91 38.39
C LYS A 109 10.68 0.43 38.19
N GLY A 110 11.32 0.75 37.07
CA GLY A 110 12.69 0.38 36.80
C GLY A 110 13.39 1.28 35.79
N SER A 111 14.67 0.99 35.56
CA SER A 111 15.58 1.82 34.78
C SER A 111 16.01 1.21 33.45
N SER A 112 15.56 0.00 33.10
CA SER A 112 15.87 -0.63 31.82
C SER A 112 14.82 -0.35 30.74
N ALA A 113 15.12 -0.71 29.49
CA ALA A 113 14.24 -0.52 28.33
C ALA A 113 12.94 -1.38 28.38
N LEU A 114 12.75 -2.17 29.44
CA LEU A 114 11.46 -2.80 29.74
C LEU A 114 10.41 -1.80 30.24
N PHE A 115 10.87 -0.70 30.85
CA PHE A 115 10.03 0.25 31.56
C PHE A 115 9.75 1.47 30.67
N THR A 116 8.60 1.44 30.01
CA THR A 116 8.11 2.54 29.18
C THR A 116 6.87 3.17 29.80
N ARG A 117 6.42 4.29 29.24
CA ARG A 117 5.16 4.93 29.66
C ARG A 117 3.96 3.96 29.58
N GLN A 118 3.89 3.13 28.56
CA GLN A 118 2.81 2.16 28.38
C GLN A 118 3.05 0.84 29.13
N ASN A 119 4.27 0.58 29.59
CA ASN A 119 4.66 -0.61 30.36
C ASN A 119 5.41 -0.22 31.64
N SER A 120 4.77 0.58 32.49
CA SER A 120 5.41 1.18 33.67
C SER A 120 5.85 0.16 34.72
N ASP A 121 5.20 -1.00 34.74
CA ASP A 121 5.48 -2.13 35.61
C ASP A 121 6.53 -3.09 35.05
N GLY A 122 6.95 -2.94 33.79
CA GLY A 122 7.87 -3.86 33.14
C GLY A 122 7.28 -5.25 32.89
N THR A 123 5.96 -5.34 32.72
CA THR A 123 5.27 -6.61 32.39
C THR A 123 5.86 -7.20 31.12
N ARG A 124 6.08 -8.53 31.14
CA ARG A 124 6.74 -9.24 30.06
C ARG A 124 5.72 -9.92 29.16
N PHE A 125 5.88 -9.71 27.85
CA PHE A 125 5.11 -10.37 26.79
C PHE A 125 6.08 -11.12 25.88
N GLY A 126 6.23 -12.43 26.12
CA GLY A 126 7.26 -13.23 25.48
C GLY A 126 8.66 -12.66 25.70
N TYR A 127 9.36 -12.40 24.60
CA TYR A 127 10.69 -11.77 24.52
C TYR A 127 10.63 -10.40 23.81
N GLU A 128 9.47 -9.74 23.82
CA GLU A 128 9.31 -8.39 23.30
C GLU A 128 10.19 -7.37 24.05
N CYS A 129 10.70 -6.37 23.30
CA CYS A 129 11.31 -5.17 23.87
C CYS A 129 10.31 -3.99 23.88
N PRO A 130 9.77 -3.59 25.05
CA PRO A 130 8.74 -2.54 25.13
C PRO A 130 9.18 -1.18 24.60
N GLU A 131 10.43 -0.77 24.83
CA GLU A 131 10.94 0.51 24.30
C GLU A 131 11.05 0.48 22.77
N GLU A 132 11.43 -0.65 22.18
CA GLU A 132 11.45 -0.80 20.72
C GLU A 132 10.04 -0.76 20.15
N ARG A 133 9.07 -1.43 20.79
CA ARG A 133 7.66 -1.39 20.40
C ARG A 133 7.09 0.03 20.47
N ASP A 134 7.32 0.73 21.58
CA ASP A 134 6.65 2.00 21.86
C ASP A 134 7.22 3.20 21.08
N TYR A 135 8.46 3.13 20.58
CA TYR A 135 9.11 4.29 19.97
C TYR A 135 9.72 3.96 18.60
N TYR A 136 9.35 4.73 17.58
CA TYR A 136 9.77 4.57 16.19
C TYR A 136 10.21 5.90 15.57
N PRO A 137 11.28 5.93 14.73
CA PRO A 137 12.27 4.88 14.54
C PRO A 137 13.05 4.57 15.82
N TYR A 138 13.37 3.29 16.05
CA TYR A 138 14.10 2.89 17.24
C TYR A 138 15.59 3.18 17.08
N TRP A 139 16.23 3.78 18.09
CA TRP A 139 17.64 4.24 18.03
C TRP A 139 18.67 3.15 18.36
N ARG A 140 18.21 1.91 18.59
CA ARG A 140 19.05 0.73 18.86
C ARG A 140 18.81 -0.35 17.83
N PRO A 141 19.73 -1.33 17.73
CA PRO A 141 19.54 -2.44 16.81
C PRO A 141 18.19 -3.11 17.05
N SER A 142 17.38 -3.19 16.01
CA SER A 142 16.09 -3.88 15.99
C SER A 142 16.14 -5.01 14.97
N PRO A 143 15.54 -6.18 15.23
CA PRO A 143 15.42 -7.23 14.22
C PRO A 143 14.30 -6.94 13.21
N TRP A 144 13.50 -5.89 13.44
CA TRP A 144 12.37 -5.51 12.61
C TRP A 144 12.79 -4.60 11.46
N LYS A 145 12.53 -5.08 10.24
CA LYS A 145 12.78 -4.38 8.97
C LYS A 145 11.55 -3.60 8.55
N ASP A 146 11.75 -2.37 8.07
CA ASP A 146 10.66 -1.46 7.76
C ASP A 146 10.15 -1.66 6.32
N ILE A 147 8.84 -1.78 6.15
CA ILE A 147 8.17 -1.89 4.85
C ILE A 147 7.72 -0.50 4.39
N VAL A 148 6.84 0.12 5.19
CA VAL A 148 6.24 1.42 4.88
C VAL A 148 5.84 2.14 6.16
N VAL A 149 5.97 3.47 6.12
CA VAL A 149 5.38 4.40 7.09
C VAL A 149 4.24 5.14 6.42
N LEU A 150 3.02 4.89 6.88
CA LEU A 150 1.82 5.60 6.46
C LEU A 150 1.55 6.66 7.51
N THR A 151 1.53 7.95 7.15
CA THR A 151 1.36 9.02 8.13
C THR A 151 0.38 10.11 7.66
N ASN A 152 -0.35 10.71 8.59
CA ASN A 152 -1.10 11.94 8.31
C ASN A 152 -0.17 13.14 8.02
N ASN A 153 1.09 13.10 8.51
CA ASN A 153 2.05 14.19 8.38
C ASN A 153 3.21 13.81 7.43
N VAL A 154 2.96 13.93 6.13
CA VAL A 154 3.95 13.57 5.10
C VAL A 154 5.21 14.45 5.08
N SER A 155 5.22 15.60 5.76
CA SER A 155 6.44 16.42 5.91
C SER A 155 7.55 15.67 6.64
N ARG A 156 7.18 14.64 7.42
CA ARG A 156 8.10 13.78 8.17
C ARG A 156 8.73 12.67 7.35
N CYS A 157 8.28 12.44 6.12
CA CYS A 157 8.77 11.31 5.35
C CYS A 157 10.29 11.35 5.13
N SER A 158 10.89 12.54 5.02
CA SER A 158 12.35 12.68 4.93
C SER A 158 13.04 12.14 6.20
N TYR A 159 12.50 12.46 7.37
CA TYR A 159 12.99 11.96 8.64
C TYR A 159 12.88 10.43 8.73
N TYR A 160 11.71 9.86 8.44
CA TYR A 160 11.52 8.40 8.51
C TYR A 160 12.44 7.63 7.55
N LYS A 161 12.63 8.15 6.32
CA LYS A 161 13.53 7.55 5.33
C LYS A 161 14.98 7.53 5.78
N GLN A 162 15.45 8.63 6.37
CA GLN A 162 16.84 8.75 6.84
C GLN A 162 17.08 8.02 8.15
N GLN A 163 16.07 7.96 9.02
CA GLN A 163 16.22 7.41 10.37
C GLN A 163 15.80 5.94 10.49
N SER A 164 15.27 5.31 9.44
CA SER A 164 14.97 3.88 9.44
C SER A 164 16.26 3.05 9.51
N GLU A 165 16.23 1.94 10.27
CA GLU A 165 17.35 0.99 10.32
C GLU A 165 17.56 0.22 9.01
N ASN A 166 16.63 0.35 8.04
CA ASN A 166 16.86 -0.10 6.68
C ASN A 166 18.16 0.46 6.09
N VAL A 167 18.45 1.74 6.34
CA VAL A 167 19.60 2.46 5.78
C VAL A 167 20.55 3.00 6.85
N GLN A 168 20.08 3.26 8.07
CA GLN A 168 20.89 3.85 9.13
C GLN A 168 21.44 2.80 10.10
N SER A 169 22.76 2.73 10.24
CA SER A 169 23.41 1.87 11.24
C SER A 169 23.03 2.26 12.67
N ARG A 170 23.08 1.30 13.59
CA ARG A 170 22.82 1.49 15.02
C ARG A 170 24.07 1.30 15.85
N TRP A 171 24.05 1.82 17.07
CA TRP A 171 25.11 1.59 18.05
C TRP A 171 24.51 0.97 19.30
N SER A 172 25.29 0.20 20.04
CA SER A 172 24.92 -0.31 21.37
C SER A 172 26.15 -0.54 22.23
N CYS A 173 25.93 -0.58 23.55
CA CYS A 173 26.94 -1.06 24.49
C CYS A 173 26.85 -2.58 24.59
N GLU A 174 27.94 -3.29 24.32
CA GLU A 174 27.99 -4.75 24.28
C GLU A 174 28.92 -5.29 25.38
N LEU A 175 28.51 -6.39 25.99
CA LEU A 175 29.22 -7.11 27.04
C LEU A 175 29.03 -8.62 26.81
N PRO A 176 29.91 -9.48 27.35
CA PRO A 176 29.73 -10.93 27.30
C PRO A 176 28.38 -11.36 27.88
N GLN A 177 27.78 -12.41 27.32
CA GLN A 177 26.42 -12.84 27.66
C GLN A 177 26.28 -13.23 29.14
N GLU A 178 27.31 -13.87 29.69
CA GLU A 178 27.40 -14.25 31.11
C GLU A 178 27.37 -13.02 32.05
N VAL A 179 27.95 -11.90 31.60
CA VAL A 179 27.91 -10.62 32.34
C VAL A 179 26.52 -10.01 32.26
N LEU A 180 25.87 -10.05 31.10
CA LEU A 180 24.50 -9.53 30.94
C LEU A 180 23.48 -10.30 31.81
N LEU A 181 23.66 -11.62 32.01
CA LEU A 181 22.82 -12.39 32.91
C LEU A 181 22.93 -11.87 34.35
N ASP A 182 24.16 -11.71 34.85
CA ASP A 182 24.41 -11.24 36.22
C ASP A 182 23.96 -9.76 36.41
N ILE A 183 24.14 -8.91 35.39
CA ILE A 183 23.61 -7.54 35.38
C ILE A 183 22.08 -7.54 35.52
N ARG A 184 21.39 -8.35 34.73
CA ARG A 184 19.92 -8.46 34.78
C ARG A 184 19.45 -8.93 36.16
N ASP A 185 20.06 -10.00 36.67
CA ASP A 185 19.64 -10.61 37.93
C ASP A 185 19.86 -9.68 39.13
N LYS A 186 20.83 -8.77 39.03
CA LYS A 186 21.07 -7.68 39.99
C LYS A 186 20.21 -6.44 39.75
N GLY A 187 19.34 -6.43 38.74
CA GLY A 187 18.51 -5.28 38.38
C GLY A 187 19.31 -4.07 37.89
N LEU A 188 20.53 -4.29 37.40
CA LEU A 188 21.40 -3.26 36.85
C LEU A 188 21.07 -3.03 35.37
N ALA A 189 21.51 -1.88 34.85
CA ALA A 189 21.35 -1.55 33.45
C ALA A 189 22.62 -1.00 32.81
N ILE A 190 22.93 -1.46 31.59
CA ILE A 190 24.09 -1.03 30.82
C ILE A 190 23.83 0.33 30.17
N PRO A 191 24.84 1.20 30.05
CA PRO A 191 24.62 2.57 29.58
C PRO A 191 24.24 2.67 28.12
N ILE A 192 23.72 3.85 27.76
CA ILE A 192 23.24 4.13 26.40
C ILE A 192 24.04 5.17 25.61
N SER A 193 24.97 5.87 26.23
CA SER A 193 25.91 6.75 25.54
C SER A 193 27.23 6.01 25.28
N LYS A 194 28.00 6.51 24.31
CA LYS A 194 29.33 5.98 24.03
C LYS A 194 30.25 6.18 25.23
N GLU A 195 30.25 7.39 25.78
CA GLU A 195 31.11 7.81 26.88
C GLU A 195 30.86 6.95 28.12
N ASP A 196 29.60 6.73 28.49
CA ASP A 196 29.28 5.90 29.65
C ASP A 196 29.57 4.43 29.39
N CYS A 197 29.39 3.94 28.16
CA CYS A 197 29.71 2.56 27.81
C CYS A 197 31.20 2.26 27.93
N GLU A 198 32.06 3.13 27.41
CA GLU A 198 33.53 2.98 27.45
C GLU A 198 34.09 3.11 28.88
N ALA A 199 33.38 3.85 29.74
CA ALA A 199 33.65 3.94 31.16
C ALA A 199 33.06 2.78 31.99
N PHE A 200 32.09 2.05 31.44
CA PHE A 200 31.41 0.98 32.17
C PHE A 200 32.36 -0.20 32.43
N THR A 201 32.40 -0.63 33.68
CA THR A 201 33.17 -1.80 34.14
C THR A 201 32.27 -2.73 34.94
N TYR A 202 32.45 -4.03 34.75
CA TYR A 202 31.71 -5.06 35.48
C TYR A 202 32.65 -6.10 36.15
N PRO A 203 32.54 -6.36 37.46
CA PRO A 203 31.66 -5.68 38.42
C PRO A 203 31.94 -4.17 38.52
N PRO A 204 30.95 -3.34 38.95
CA PRO A 204 31.12 -1.90 39.03
C PRO A 204 32.37 -1.48 39.82
N ASN A 205 33.08 -0.47 39.34
CA ASN A 205 34.29 0.09 39.96
C ASN A 205 35.48 -0.89 40.06
N ASN A 206 35.48 -1.98 39.27
CA ASN A 206 36.63 -2.88 39.18
C ASN A 206 37.50 -2.53 37.94
N PRO A 207 38.74 -2.03 38.12
CA PRO A 207 39.63 -1.66 37.01
C PRO A 207 40.02 -2.83 36.10
N THR A 208 39.95 -4.06 36.62
CA THR A 208 40.23 -5.31 35.90
C THR A 208 38.96 -6.02 35.43
N GLY A 209 37.79 -5.42 35.68
CA GLY A 209 36.49 -5.94 35.27
C GLY A 209 36.30 -5.95 33.76
N LYS A 210 35.25 -6.65 33.32
CA LYS A 210 34.82 -6.64 31.92
C LYS A 210 34.33 -5.24 31.55
N ARG A 211 34.85 -4.69 30.46
CA ARG A 211 34.53 -3.32 30.01
C ARG A 211 33.41 -3.37 28.98
N GLY A 212 32.55 -2.35 29.00
CA GLY A 212 31.59 -2.14 27.92
C GLY A 212 32.31 -1.84 26.60
N LEU A 213 31.81 -2.42 25.52
CA LEU A 213 32.30 -2.16 24.17
C LEU A 213 31.23 -1.40 23.38
N TRP A 214 31.56 -0.21 22.90
CA TRP A 214 30.65 0.56 22.05
C TRP A 214 30.75 0.07 20.61
N ILE A 215 29.76 -0.70 20.16
CA ILE A 215 29.80 -1.40 18.88
C ILE A 215 28.77 -0.79 17.92
N GLN A 216 29.21 -0.61 16.66
CA GLN A 216 28.32 -0.27 15.55
C GLN A 216 27.74 -1.55 14.95
N HIS A 217 26.43 -1.57 14.80
CA HIS A 217 25.68 -2.58 14.06
C HIS A 217 25.32 -2.00 12.68
N PRO A 218 25.58 -2.72 11.59
CA PRO A 218 25.22 -2.25 10.26
C PRO A 218 23.69 -2.06 10.16
N SER A 219 23.26 -1.24 9.20
CA SER A 219 21.85 -1.18 8.82
C SER A 219 21.41 -2.52 8.22
N HIS A 220 20.12 -2.68 7.93
CA HIS A 220 19.64 -3.87 7.24
C HIS A 220 20.08 -3.97 5.77
N GLU A 221 20.79 -2.96 5.25
CA GLU A 221 21.22 -2.89 3.85
C GLU A 221 20.03 -3.00 2.87
N LEU A 222 18.89 -2.41 3.25
CA LEU A 222 17.67 -2.36 2.45
C LEU A 222 17.51 -0.98 1.80
N SER A 223 16.59 -0.89 0.84
CA SER A 223 16.15 0.42 0.34
C SER A 223 15.53 1.25 1.47
N GLU A 224 15.60 2.58 1.33
CA GLU A 224 14.86 3.50 2.19
C GLU A 224 13.41 3.06 2.35
N VAL A 225 12.88 3.16 3.57
CA VAL A 225 11.49 2.82 3.85
C VAL A 225 10.55 3.65 2.98
N GLU A 226 9.51 3.04 2.43
CA GLU A 226 8.47 3.80 1.75
C GLU A 226 7.76 4.70 2.78
N CYS A 227 7.47 5.95 2.41
CA CYS A 227 6.67 6.82 3.26
C CYS A 227 5.64 7.56 2.42
N GLN A 228 4.37 7.40 2.79
CA GLN A 228 3.26 8.01 2.10
C GLN A 228 2.13 8.39 3.08
N GLU A 229 1.13 9.06 2.55
CA GLU A 229 -0.05 9.45 3.31
C GLU A 229 -0.89 8.23 3.70
N THR A 230 -1.57 8.29 4.85
CA THR A 230 -2.58 7.29 5.26
C THR A 230 -3.87 7.44 4.46
N GLU A 231 -4.61 6.35 4.28
CA GLU A 231 -6.02 6.44 3.89
C GLU A 231 -6.89 6.91 5.06
N TYR A 232 -7.99 7.59 4.75
CA TYR A 232 -8.98 7.92 5.76
C TYR A 232 -9.55 6.66 6.40
N THR A 233 -9.62 6.64 7.73
CA THR A 233 -10.30 5.59 8.49
C THR A 233 -11.15 6.21 9.58
N ARG A 234 -12.28 5.59 9.89
CA ARG A 234 -13.23 6.09 10.90
C ARG A 234 -12.89 5.57 12.30
N ASP A 235 -13.03 6.45 13.31
CA ASP A 235 -12.93 6.08 14.73
C ASP A 235 -13.86 4.91 15.06
N ASN A 236 -13.33 3.92 15.79
CA ASN A 236 -14.01 2.71 16.30
C ASN A 236 -14.60 1.79 15.21
N HIS A 237 -14.05 1.81 14.00
CA HIS A 237 -14.52 0.95 12.90
C HIS A 237 -13.41 0.06 12.31
N LEU A 238 -12.41 -0.32 13.11
CA LEU A 238 -11.39 -1.31 12.76
C LEU A 238 -10.73 -1.04 11.39
N GLY A 239 -10.37 0.22 11.13
CA GLY A 239 -9.69 0.64 9.91
C GLY A 239 -10.57 0.69 8.66
N ASN A 240 -11.90 0.73 8.80
CA ASN A 240 -12.80 0.87 7.67
C ASN A 240 -12.65 2.25 7.00
N THR A 241 -12.50 2.23 5.67
CA THR A 241 -12.31 3.42 4.83
C THR A 241 -13.65 3.99 4.38
N LEU A 242 -13.64 5.11 3.64
CA LEU A 242 -14.86 5.74 3.14
C LEU A 242 -15.70 4.81 2.24
N ASP A 243 -15.05 3.86 1.57
CA ASP A 243 -15.70 2.94 0.63
C ASP A 243 -16.31 1.70 1.32
N GLY A 244 -16.27 1.64 2.66
CA GLY A 244 -16.80 0.50 3.41
C GLY A 244 -15.90 -0.75 3.41
N HIS A 245 -14.73 -0.67 2.81
CA HIS A 245 -13.68 -1.67 2.87
C HIS A 245 -12.60 -1.26 3.88
N HIS A 246 -11.96 -2.20 4.56
CA HIS A 246 -10.82 -1.81 5.40
C HIS A 246 -9.57 -1.51 4.60
N PHE A 247 -8.76 -0.66 5.22
CA PHE A 247 -7.47 -0.26 4.73
C PHE A 247 -6.58 -1.46 4.38
N ALA A 248 -5.90 -1.37 3.23
CA ALA A 248 -4.94 -2.35 2.78
C ALA A 248 -3.75 -1.67 2.09
N TYR A 249 -2.57 -2.23 2.28
CA TYR A 249 -1.34 -1.82 1.60
C TYR A 249 -0.81 -2.97 0.75
N MET A 250 -0.37 -2.67 -0.48
CA MET A 250 0.25 -3.66 -1.36
C MET A 250 1.74 -3.71 -1.07
N TRP A 251 2.16 -4.75 -0.37
CA TRP A 251 3.57 -4.96 -0.05
C TRP A 251 4.25 -5.76 -1.14
N LYS A 252 5.21 -5.12 -1.80
CA LYS A 252 6.16 -5.81 -2.67
C LYS A 252 7.11 -6.65 -1.83
N LEU A 253 6.94 -7.97 -1.86
CA LEU A 253 7.74 -8.87 -1.01
C LEU A 253 9.24 -8.73 -1.29
N PRO A 254 10.12 -8.86 -0.28
CA PRO A 254 11.55 -9.02 -0.50
C PRO A 254 11.88 -10.40 -1.08
N ASN A 255 12.96 -10.51 -1.85
CA ASN A 255 13.41 -11.79 -2.41
C ASN A 255 14.33 -12.49 -1.41
N TYR A 256 13.78 -13.39 -0.60
CA TYR A 256 14.54 -14.23 0.32
C TYR A 256 14.61 -15.69 -0.15
N GLU A 257 15.66 -16.40 0.25
CA GLU A 257 15.72 -17.85 0.15
C GLU A 257 14.98 -18.47 1.34
N ASN A 258 13.73 -18.90 1.12
CA ASN A 258 12.92 -19.69 2.07
C ASN A 258 13.01 -19.22 3.53
N ALA A 259 12.65 -17.97 3.77
CA ALA A 259 12.70 -17.38 5.11
C ALA A 259 11.38 -17.60 5.87
N THR A 260 11.48 -18.01 7.13
CA THR A 260 10.37 -17.95 8.08
C THR A 260 10.30 -16.53 8.63
N CYS A 261 9.15 -15.90 8.48
CA CYS A 261 8.96 -14.49 8.81
C CYS A 261 7.70 -14.25 9.62
N VAL A 262 7.65 -13.10 10.27
CA VAL A 262 6.47 -12.55 10.95
C VAL A 262 6.29 -11.10 10.50
N LEU A 263 5.03 -10.69 10.36
CA LEU A 263 4.65 -9.31 10.06
C LEU A 263 4.22 -8.64 11.35
N ARG A 264 4.61 -7.39 11.52
CA ARG A 264 4.11 -6.50 12.57
C ARG A 264 3.49 -5.27 11.95
N ILE A 265 2.38 -4.84 12.52
CA ILE A 265 1.81 -3.53 12.31
C ILE A 265 1.91 -2.76 13.61
N ARG A 266 2.49 -1.56 13.56
CA ARG A 266 2.55 -0.63 14.68
C ARG A 266 1.66 0.56 14.37
N TYR A 267 0.79 0.92 15.30
CA TYR A 267 -0.14 2.03 15.19
C TYR A 267 0.18 3.04 16.27
N ASN A 268 0.73 4.18 15.88
CA ASN A 268 0.97 5.29 16.78
C ASN A 268 -0.14 6.33 16.61
N ILE A 269 -0.87 6.59 17.68
CA ILE A 269 -1.98 7.53 17.70
C ILE A 269 -1.71 8.58 18.77
N SER A 270 -1.57 9.84 18.36
CA SER A 270 -1.50 10.97 19.28
C SER A 270 -2.68 11.91 19.11
N THR A 271 -3.09 12.56 20.18
CA THR A 271 -4.02 13.69 20.08
C THR A 271 -3.26 14.92 19.58
N LEU A 272 -3.99 15.93 19.10
CA LEU A 272 -3.40 17.23 18.74
C LEU A 272 -3.01 18.07 19.98
N ASP A 273 -3.40 17.65 21.18
CA ASP A 273 -3.04 18.33 22.44
C ASP A 273 -1.59 18.11 22.84
N PHE A 274 -0.88 17.21 22.13
CA PHE A 274 0.51 16.87 22.40
C PHE A 274 1.27 16.70 21.09
N ASP A 275 2.19 17.63 20.81
CA ASP A 275 3.19 17.42 19.77
C ASP A 275 4.36 16.60 20.33
N GLY A 276 4.27 15.29 20.13
CA GLY A 276 5.28 14.31 20.54
C GLY A 276 6.62 14.40 19.81
N TRP A 277 6.85 15.47 19.06
CA TRP A 277 8.07 15.69 18.32
C TRP A 277 8.67 17.07 18.52
N ASN A 278 7.98 17.93 19.26
CA ASN A 278 8.56 19.16 19.73
C ASN A 278 9.48 18.85 20.92
N SER A 279 10.78 18.94 20.71
CA SER A 279 11.80 18.71 21.74
C SER A 279 11.66 19.67 22.92
N ASP A 280 11.08 20.86 22.73
CA ASP A 280 10.87 21.79 23.83
C ASP A 280 9.74 21.30 24.75
N ILE A 281 8.79 20.53 24.21
CA ILE A 281 7.66 19.93 24.94
C ILE A 281 8.11 18.64 25.65
N ILE A 282 8.92 17.83 24.98
CA ILE A 282 9.43 16.58 25.54
C ILE A 282 10.67 16.88 26.38
N ASN A 283 10.51 16.79 27.70
CA ASN A 283 11.61 16.77 28.66
C ASN A 283 12.31 18.13 28.90
N SER A 284 11.50 19.16 29.12
CA SER A 284 11.89 20.49 29.62
C SER A 284 12.90 20.52 30.80
N LYS A 285 13.02 19.45 31.61
CA LYS A 285 14.08 19.36 32.63
C LYS A 285 15.49 19.32 32.03
N LEU A 286 15.65 18.75 30.84
CA LEU A 286 16.89 18.76 30.05
C LEU A 286 17.01 20.05 29.22
N ASN A 287 15.89 20.64 28.78
CA ASN A 287 15.87 21.76 27.83
C ASN A 287 15.66 23.15 28.45
N LYS A 288 15.64 23.27 29.79
CA LYS A 288 15.53 24.52 30.59
C LYS A 288 14.28 25.40 30.37
N ASN A 289 13.40 25.06 29.42
CA ASN A 289 12.16 25.80 29.15
C ASN A 289 10.95 25.04 29.69
N LYS A 290 10.19 25.64 30.62
CA LYS A 290 8.91 25.07 31.11
C LYS A 290 7.85 25.22 30.02
N ILE A 291 7.25 24.12 29.55
CA ILE A 291 6.12 24.19 28.63
C ILE A 291 4.83 23.80 29.32
N ILE A 292 3.92 24.75 29.36
CA ILE A 292 2.55 24.56 29.76
C ILE A 292 1.82 23.96 28.54
N LEU A 293 1.62 22.63 28.54
CA LEU A 293 0.98 21.88 27.44
C LEU A 293 -0.49 22.28 27.18
N SER A 294 -1.01 23.18 28.00
CA SER A 294 -2.24 23.95 27.83
C SER A 294 -2.28 24.88 29.03
N GLU A 295 -2.69 26.15 28.87
CA GLU A 295 -2.87 27.14 29.97
C GLU A 295 -4.00 26.71 30.94
N LEU A 296 -4.10 25.43 31.26
CA LEU A 296 -4.98 24.89 32.26
C LEU A 296 -4.40 25.32 33.60
N ASN A 297 -5.16 26.19 34.27
CA ASN A 297 -4.96 26.70 35.63
C ASN A 297 -5.06 25.58 36.71
N GLY A 298 -4.58 24.38 36.43
CA GLY A 298 -4.52 23.26 37.37
C GLY A 298 -3.20 23.27 38.12
N GLU A 299 -3.26 23.23 39.45
CA GLU A 299 -2.08 23.04 40.29
C GLU A 299 -1.57 21.60 40.18
N ASP A 300 -0.33 21.42 39.75
CA ASP A 300 0.38 20.14 39.78
C ASP A 300 1.73 20.35 40.46
N ASN A 301 1.86 19.81 41.67
CA ASN A 301 3.04 19.98 42.53
C ASN A 301 4.32 19.33 41.96
N ASN A 302 4.20 18.48 40.93
CA ASN A 302 5.32 17.79 40.27
C ASN A 302 5.75 18.48 38.96
N VAL A 303 5.19 19.64 38.62
CA VAL A 303 5.53 20.41 37.40
C VAL A 303 7.00 20.80 37.38
N ASN A 304 7.59 21.12 38.52
CA ASN A 304 9.01 21.51 38.60
C ASN A 304 9.96 20.35 38.22
N ASP A 305 9.53 19.10 38.35
CA ASP A 305 10.36 17.93 38.04
C ASP A 305 10.26 17.45 36.60
N ARG A 306 9.10 17.66 35.94
CA ARG A 306 8.86 17.23 34.55
C ARG A 306 8.94 18.39 33.55
N GLY A 307 8.82 19.61 34.07
CA GLY A 307 8.72 20.92 33.39
C GLY A 307 7.58 21.05 32.37
N TYR A 308 6.56 20.21 32.47
CA TYR A 308 5.25 20.39 31.83
C TYR A 308 4.12 20.00 32.78
N ASN A 309 2.95 20.66 32.67
CA ASN A 309 1.74 20.34 33.43
C ASN A 309 0.86 19.37 32.65
N TYR A 310 0.79 18.13 33.12
CA TYR A 310 0.01 17.09 32.47
C TYR A 310 -0.44 16.08 33.52
N GLN A 311 -1.72 16.15 33.88
CA GLN A 311 -2.31 15.39 34.98
C GLN A 311 -3.66 14.79 34.58
N ASN A 312 -4.04 13.72 35.28
CA ASN A 312 -5.35 13.12 35.10
C ASN A 312 -6.41 14.04 35.69
N ASN A 313 -7.51 14.17 34.96
CA ASN A 313 -8.70 14.92 35.35
C ASN A 313 -8.43 16.32 35.94
N PRO A 314 -7.72 17.21 35.22
CA PRO A 314 -7.43 18.53 35.72
C PRO A 314 -8.72 19.35 35.92
N GLN A 315 -8.72 20.16 36.96
CA GLN A 315 -9.77 21.16 37.20
C GLN A 315 -9.36 22.50 36.60
N ILE A 316 -10.26 23.14 35.84
CA ILE A 316 -10.00 24.38 35.12
C ILE A 316 -10.99 25.47 35.51
N LYS A 317 -10.48 26.70 35.61
CA LYS A 317 -11.29 27.90 35.82
C LYS A 317 -11.46 28.62 34.49
N ILE A 318 -12.69 28.64 33.99
CA ILE A 318 -13.01 29.21 32.67
C ILE A 318 -13.30 30.71 32.76
N PHE A 319 -14.01 31.13 33.81
CA PHE A 319 -14.45 32.51 33.97
C PHE A 319 -13.66 33.21 35.09
N PRO A 320 -12.91 34.28 34.77
CA PRO A 320 -12.34 35.17 35.78
C PRO A 320 -13.46 35.71 36.69
N GLY A 321 -13.24 35.68 38.01
CA GLY A 321 -14.21 36.17 39.00
C GLY A 321 -15.30 35.19 39.45
N ILE A 322 -15.50 34.04 38.80
CA ILE A 322 -16.43 33.00 39.27
C ILE A 322 -15.66 31.88 39.96
N ASP A 323 -15.96 31.59 41.23
CA ASP A 323 -15.32 30.48 41.96
C ASP A 323 -15.98 29.13 41.65
N LEU A 324 -15.96 28.76 40.37
CA LEU A 324 -16.42 27.47 39.87
C LEU A 324 -15.33 26.87 38.97
N LYS A 325 -14.91 25.66 39.31
CA LYS A 325 -13.94 24.89 38.51
C LYS A 325 -14.69 23.77 37.78
N LEU A 326 -14.43 23.60 36.48
CA LEU A 326 -14.89 22.44 35.73
C LEU A 326 -13.79 21.38 35.70
N GLN A 327 -14.17 20.11 35.85
CA GLN A 327 -13.23 18.99 35.76
C GLN A 327 -13.25 18.41 34.35
N LEU A 328 -12.08 18.33 33.72
CA LEU A 328 -11.93 17.63 32.45
C LEU A 328 -11.84 16.12 32.70
N ALA A 329 -12.36 15.30 31.80
CA ALA A 329 -12.25 13.83 31.85
C ALA A 329 -10.99 13.35 31.11
N VAL A 330 -9.82 13.78 31.58
CA VAL A 330 -8.52 13.49 30.95
C VAL A 330 -7.88 12.28 31.59
N ASN A 331 -7.56 11.27 30.79
CA ASN A 331 -6.66 10.18 31.18
C ASN A 331 -5.36 10.28 30.38
N THR A 332 -4.32 10.85 31.00
CA THR A 332 -2.99 11.06 30.40
C THR A 332 -2.32 9.78 29.89
N ALA A 333 -2.72 8.60 30.38
CA ALA A 333 -2.26 7.32 29.85
C ALA A 333 -2.85 6.99 28.46
N GLN A 334 -3.94 7.66 28.06
CA GLN A 334 -4.62 7.45 26.78
C GLN A 334 -4.15 8.39 25.67
N TYR A 335 -3.33 9.40 25.98
CA TYR A 335 -2.84 10.35 24.99
C TYR A 335 -1.52 9.83 24.41
N GLY A 336 -1.41 9.68 23.09
CA GLY A 336 -0.15 9.26 22.45
C GLY A 336 0.19 7.78 22.64
N ARG A 337 -0.64 6.85 22.18
CA ARG A 337 -0.44 5.41 22.39
C ARG A 337 0.11 4.72 21.15
N VAL A 338 0.96 3.73 21.41
CA VAL A 338 1.40 2.77 20.40
C VAL A 338 0.73 1.43 20.67
N PHE A 339 0.03 0.94 19.65
CA PHE A 339 -0.51 -0.41 19.59
C PHE A 339 0.34 -1.21 18.61
N GLU A 340 0.37 -2.53 18.79
CA GLU A 340 0.91 -3.41 17.78
C GLU A 340 0.04 -4.65 17.60
N ASP A 341 0.05 -5.17 16.37
CA ASP A 341 -0.45 -6.49 16.04
C ASP A 341 0.62 -7.24 15.26
N ARG A 342 0.69 -8.55 15.48
CA ARG A 342 1.62 -9.43 14.79
C ARG A 342 0.87 -10.56 14.10
N SER A 343 1.34 -10.95 12.92
CA SER A 343 0.81 -12.11 12.21
C SER A 343 1.24 -13.41 12.86
N HIS A 344 0.61 -14.51 12.46
CA HIS A 344 1.25 -15.82 12.56
C HIS A 344 2.50 -15.88 11.67
N LYS A 345 3.38 -16.85 11.91
CA LYS A 345 4.53 -17.04 11.03
C LYS A 345 4.08 -17.37 9.60
N PHE A 346 4.82 -16.87 8.61
CA PHE A 346 4.62 -17.21 7.21
C PHE A 346 5.96 -17.41 6.51
N GLY A 347 5.94 -18.15 5.41
CA GLY A 347 7.13 -18.37 4.58
C GLY A 347 7.16 -17.39 3.41
N ILE A 348 8.31 -16.75 3.18
CA ILE A 348 8.60 -16.06 1.92
C ILE A 348 9.35 -17.02 1.01
N VAL A 349 8.72 -17.40 -0.11
CA VAL A 349 9.26 -18.34 -1.09
C VAL A 349 9.65 -17.63 -2.38
N ARG A 350 10.67 -18.14 -3.06
CA ARG A 350 11.16 -17.58 -4.33
C ARG A 350 10.07 -17.64 -5.41
N LYS A 351 9.89 -16.53 -6.14
CA LYS A 351 9.02 -16.48 -7.32
C LYS A 351 9.42 -17.59 -8.33
N PRO A 352 8.49 -18.45 -8.79
CA PRO A 352 8.82 -19.50 -9.75
C PRO A 352 9.38 -18.94 -11.06
N LYS A 353 10.42 -19.57 -11.61
CA LYS A 353 11.14 -19.10 -12.81
C LYS A 353 10.28 -18.99 -14.08
N HIS A 354 9.15 -19.70 -14.14
CA HIS A 354 8.26 -19.70 -15.30
C HIS A 354 7.31 -18.50 -15.33
N VAL A 355 7.13 -17.80 -14.20
CA VAL A 355 6.27 -16.61 -14.12
C VAL A 355 7.07 -15.42 -14.64
N LYS A 356 6.58 -14.78 -15.70
CA LYS A 356 7.29 -13.67 -16.35
C LYS A 356 7.35 -12.44 -15.44
N GLU A 357 8.24 -11.51 -15.77
CA GLU A 357 8.44 -10.29 -15.01
C GLU A 357 7.20 -9.38 -15.01
N ASN A 358 6.45 -9.39 -16.12
CA ASN A 358 5.23 -8.59 -16.30
C ASN A 358 3.94 -9.30 -15.84
N GLU A 359 4.03 -10.52 -15.30
CA GLU A 359 2.90 -11.27 -14.74
C GLU A 359 2.86 -11.08 -13.21
N GLU A 360 1.71 -10.62 -12.70
CA GLU A 360 1.50 -10.44 -11.27
C GLU A 360 1.08 -11.75 -10.59
N ILE A 361 1.37 -11.85 -9.29
CA ILE A 361 0.90 -12.95 -8.45
C ILE A 361 -0.01 -12.33 -7.38
N HIS A 362 -1.29 -12.64 -7.48
CA HIS A 362 -2.32 -12.20 -6.55
C HIS A 362 -2.44 -13.19 -5.39
N ASN A 363 -2.09 -12.75 -4.18
CA ASN A 363 -2.28 -13.55 -2.97
C ASN A 363 -3.74 -13.48 -2.52
N PHE A 364 -4.42 -14.63 -2.52
CA PHE A 364 -5.81 -14.75 -2.11
C PHE A 364 -5.89 -15.56 -0.80
N ASN A 365 -6.26 -14.87 0.27
CA ASN A 365 -6.24 -15.36 1.64
C ASN A 365 -7.59 -15.16 2.33
N ILE A 366 -7.60 -15.44 3.63
CA ILE A 366 -8.74 -15.27 4.52
C ILE A 366 -8.29 -14.45 5.73
N ARG A 367 -9.17 -13.56 6.18
CA ARG A 367 -9.03 -12.86 7.46
C ARG A 367 -10.14 -13.29 8.41
N GLY A 368 -10.00 -12.90 9.67
CA GLY A 368 -11.05 -12.99 10.67
C GLY A 368 -10.99 -14.25 11.52
N LYS A 369 -12.01 -14.43 12.36
CA LYS A 369 -12.15 -15.53 13.30
C LYS A 369 -13.57 -16.09 13.29
N ARG A 370 -13.73 -17.29 13.85
CA ARG A 370 -15.02 -17.93 14.08
C ARG A 370 -15.77 -17.14 15.15
N GLY A 371 -17.03 -16.82 14.90
CA GLY A 371 -17.93 -16.14 15.81
C GLY A 371 -18.78 -15.12 15.07
N ASN A 372 -19.73 -14.51 15.77
CA ASN A 372 -20.38 -13.28 15.34
C ASN A 372 -19.51 -12.06 15.68
N ILE A 373 -19.84 -10.88 15.13
CA ILE A 373 -19.06 -9.65 15.33
C ILE A 373 -18.80 -9.28 16.80
N VAL A 374 -19.72 -9.59 17.72
CA VAL A 374 -19.56 -9.31 19.16
C VAL A 374 -18.58 -10.30 19.80
N GLN A 375 -18.66 -11.58 19.44
CA GLN A 375 -17.80 -12.65 19.96
C GLN A 375 -16.34 -12.50 19.51
N VAL A 376 -16.12 -12.00 18.29
CA VAL A 376 -14.77 -11.90 17.72
C VAL A 376 -14.10 -10.55 17.97
N TYR A 377 -14.84 -9.54 18.45
CA TYR A 377 -14.30 -8.22 18.74
C TYR A 377 -13.12 -8.31 19.73
N PRO A 378 -12.00 -7.60 19.50
CA PRO A 378 -11.78 -6.54 18.50
C PRO A 378 -11.28 -7.01 17.12
N ALA A 379 -11.38 -8.29 16.79
CA ALA A 379 -11.18 -8.81 15.44
C ALA A 379 -12.48 -8.72 14.60
N VAL A 380 -12.44 -9.29 13.39
CA VAL A 380 -13.58 -9.37 12.46
C VAL A 380 -13.96 -10.83 12.20
N GLU A 381 -15.18 -11.04 11.69
CA GLU A 381 -15.65 -12.34 11.22
C GLU A 381 -14.87 -12.79 9.98
N TYR A 382 -14.98 -14.08 9.62
CA TYR A 382 -14.28 -14.60 8.44
C TYR A 382 -14.70 -13.90 7.16
N ASP A 383 -13.70 -13.52 6.37
CA ASP A 383 -13.90 -12.94 5.06
C ASP A 383 -12.72 -13.25 4.12
N PHE A 384 -12.97 -13.19 2.82
CA PHE A 384 -11.92 -13.32 1.80
C PHE A 384 -11.09 -12.04 1.71
N VAL A 385 -9.78 -12.19 1.47
CA VAL A 385 -8.87 -11.06 1.29
C VAL A 385 -7.99 -11.26 0.06
N PRO A 386 -8.09 -10.38 -0.94
CA PRO A 386 -9.11 -9.34 -1.08
C PRO A 386 -10.50 -9.92 -1.35
N GLN A 387 -11.55 -9.27 -0.84
CA GLN A 387 -12.94 -9.66 -1.11
C GLN A 387 -13.32 -9.40 -2.58
N MET A 388 -12.81 -8.30 -3.14
CA MET A 388 -12.96 -7.91 -4.54
C MET A 388 -11.57 -7.82 -5.16
N LEU A 389 -11.24 -8.77 -6.05
CA LEU A 389 -10.00 -8.78 -6.80
C LEU A 389 -10.27 -8.40 -8.26
N THR A 390 -9.48 -7.50 -8.83
CA THR A 390 -9.36 -7.39 -10.30
C THR A 390 -7.97 -7.85 -10.68
N ALA A 391 -7.86 -8.68 -11.71
CA ALA A 391 -6.60 -9.22 -12.21
C ALA A 391 -6.58 -9.22 -13.74
N SER A 392 -5.38 -9.17 -14.33
CA SER A 392 -5.21 -9.29 -15.77
C SER A 392 -5.21 -10.76 -16.20
N ARG A 393 -5.68 -11.06 -17.41
CA ARG A 393 -5.49 -12.37 -18.01
C ARG A 393 -3.99 -12.69 -18.09
N ASN A 394 -3.62 -13.92 -17.77
CA ASN A 394 -2.26 -14.45 -17.63
C ASN A 394 -1.53 -14.07 -16.34
N ASP A 395 -2.10 -13.21 -15.49
CA ASP A 395 -1.65 -13.11 -14.10
C ASP A 395 -1.86 -14.45 -13.38
N HIS A 396 -1.22 -14.59 -12.24
CA HIS A 396 -1.35 -15.77 -11.41
C HIS A 396 -2.08 -15.45 -10.12
N ILE A 397 -2.79 -16.43 -9.59
CA ILE A 397 -3.41 -16.38 -8.27
C ILE A 397 -2.79 -17.47 -7.40
N HIS A 398 -2.45 -17.10 -6.16
CA HIS A 398 -2.04 -18.05 -5.13
C HIS A 398 -3.13 -18.11 -4.06
N ILE A 399 -3.94 -19.17 -4.13
CA ILE A 399 -5.04 -19.42 -3.20
C ILE A 399 -4.50 -20.25 -2.03
N GLN A 400 -4.41 -19.63 -0.86
CA GLN A 400 -3.99 -20.30 0.38
C GLN A 400 -4.59 -19.63 1.61
N TRP A 401 -4.73 -20.39 2.69
CA TRP A 401 -5.14 -19.86 3.99
C TRP A 401 -4.89 -20.89 5.09
N THR A 402 -4.93 -20.42 6.33
CA THR A 402 -4.91 -21.26 7.52
C THR A 402 -6.19 -21.01 8.31
N GLY A 403 -7.00 -22.04 8.49
CA GLY A 403 -8.07 -22.07 9.48
C GLY A 403 -7.53 -22.47 10.86
N SER A 404 -8.40 -22.78 11.80
CA SER A 404 -8.06 -23.10 13.19
C SER A 404 -8.91 -24.26 13.74
N ASN A 405 -8.37 -24.88 14.79
CA ASN A 405 -9.07 -25.86 15.64
C ASN A 405 -9.20 -25.36 17.09
N HIS A 406 -8.79 -24.11 17.34
CA HIS A 406 -8.63 -23.55 18.68
C HIS A 406 -9.42 -22.24 18.85
N ASN A 407 -10.53 -22.08 18.14
CA ASN A 407 -11.44 -20.97 18.43
C ASN A 407 -12.16 -21.22 19.77
N PRO A 408 -12.57 -20.16 20.50
CA PRO A 408 -13.37 -20.32 21.71
C PRO A 408 -14.62 -21.18 21.46
N LEU A 409 -14.93 -22.08 22.40
CA LEU A 409 -15.99 -23.09 22.25
C LEU A 409 -17.39 -22.48 22.15
N GLU A 410 -17.58 -21.26 22.67
CA GLU A 410 -18.87 -20.56 22.66
C GLU A 410 -19.06 -19.67 21.42
N ASN A 411 -18.11 -19.66 20.48
CA ASN A 411 -18.22 -18.84 19.28
C ASN A 411 -19.12 -19.49 18.22
N ASP A 412 -20.05 -18.68 17.71
CA ASP A 412 -21.01 -19.05 16.68
C ASP A 412 -20.30 -19.46 15.38
N GLY A 413 -20.82 -20.46 14.69
CA GLY A 413 -20.30 -20.86 13.38
C GLY A 413 -20.76 -22.25 12.97
N GLU A 414 -20.45 -22.63 11.73
CA GLU A 414 -20.80 -23.95 11.21
C GLU A 414 -19.67 -24.98 11.36
N GLY A 415 -20.04 -26.26 11.31
CA GLY A 415 -19.14 -27.39 11.49
C GLY A 415 -18.88 -27.70 12.96
N LEU A 416 -17.82 -28.46 13.22
CA LEU A 416 -17.39 -28.86 14.55
C LEU A 416 -17.03 -27.64 15.40
N VAL A 417 -17.52 -27.62 16.64
CA VAL A 417 -17.29 -26.53 17.61
C VAL A 417 -15.78 -26.28 17.81
N GLY A 418 -15.39 -25.01 17.89
CA GLY A 418 -13.98 -24.60 18.02
C GLY A 418 -13.17 -24.66 16.71
N THR A 419 -13.70 -25.28 15.65
CA THR A 419 -13.02 -25.40 14.36
C THR A 419 -13.59 -24.46 13.31
N ASP A 420 -12.74 -24.06 12.37
CA ASP A 420 -13.10 -23.34 11.16
C ASP A 420 -12.36 -23.87 9.95
N ARG A 421 -13.08 -23.96 8.85
CA ARG A 421 -12.56 -24.31 7.53
C ARG A 421 -13.17 -23.35 6.53
N ASN A 422 -12.48 -23.20 5.41
CA ASN A 422 -12.90 -22.31 4.36
C ASN A 422 -12.71 -23.00 3.02
N ASN A 423 -13.66 -22.80 2.13
CA ASN A 423 -13.64 -23.34 0.77
C ASN A 423 -14.11 -22.26 -0.21
N VAL A 424 -13.98 -22.54 -1.50
CA VAL A 424 -14.38 -21.60 -2.56
C VAL A 424 -15.24 -22.34 -3.57
N VAL A 425 -16.51 -21.92 -3.67
CA VAL A 425 -17.43 -22.40 -4.71
C VAL A 425 -18.15 -21.23 -5.37
N PRO A 426 -18.39 -21.26 -6.69
CA PRO A 426 -19.11 -20.23 -7.39
C PRO A 426 -20.57 -20.20 -6.95
N LEU A 427 -21.08 -18.99 -6.79
CA LEU A 427 -22.46 -18.71 -6.44
C LEU A 427 -23.39 -19.02 -7.60
N ALA A 428 -24.63 -19.41 -7.31
CA ALA A 428 -25.69 -19.56 -8.29
C ALA A 428 -25.92 -18.26 -9.08
N ASP A 429 -26.30 -18.40 -10.35
CA ASP A 429 -26.72 -17.27 -11.18
C ASP A 429 -28.07 -16.71 -10.68
N LEU A 430 -28.43 -15.52 -11.18
CA LEU A 430 -29.75 -14.94 -10.96
C LEU A 430 -30.85 -15.82 -11.54
N LEU A 431 -32.05 -15.78 -10.93
CA LEU A 431 -33.26 -16.29 -11.56
C LEU A 431 -33.67 -15.29 -12.66
N GLY A 432 -33.07 -15.37 -13.84
CA GLY A 432 -33.30 -14.44 -14.96
C GLY A 432 -32.10 -14.31 -15.90
N ASN A 433 -32.01 -13.18 -16.61
CA ASN A 433 -30.87 -12.87 -17.48
C ASN A 433 -29.65 -12.46 -16.65
N GLN A 434 -28.68 -13.36 -16.56
CA GLN A 434 -27.33 -13.09 -16.08
C GLN A 434 -26.57 -12.27 -17.14
N PRO A 435 -25.84 -11.19 -16.77
CA PRO A 435 -25.00 -10.49 -17.72
C PRO A 435 -23.94 -11.41 -18.34
N TYR A 436 -23.62 -11.20 -19.62
CA TYR A 436 -22.59 -11.99 -20.30
C TYR A 436 -21.24 -11.88 -19.57
N GLY A 437 -20.54 -13.00 -19.43
CA GLY A 437 -19.24 -13.05 -18.76
C GLY A 437 -19.30 -12.94 -17.23
N VAL A 438 -20.48 -12.99 -16.61
CA VAL A 438 -20.63 -12.99 -15.15
C VAL A 438 -21.06 -14.38 -14.66
N VAL A 439 -20.23 -15.00 -13.82
CA VAL A 439 -20.51 -16.26 -13.14
C VAL A 439 -21.00 -15.96 -11.72
N GLY A 440 -22.19 -16.42 -11.40
CA GLY A 440 -22.80 -16.29 -10.08
C GLY A 440 -23.26 -14.89 -9.73
N ASN A 441 -23.96 -14.75 -8.60
CA ASN A 441 -24.44 -13.46 -8.11
C ASN A 441 -24.26 -13.33 -6.58
N LEU A 442 -23.66 -12.23 -6.12
CA LEU A 442 -23.37 -11.98 -4.70
C LEU A 442 -24.63 -11.92 -3.82
N GLY A 443 -25.80 -11.61 -4.38
CA GLY A 443 -27.08 -11.63 -3.68
C GLY A 443 -27.66 -13.04 -3.44
N ARG A 444 -27.03 -14.10 -3.94
CA ARG A 444 -27.45 -15.49 -3.75
C ARG A 444 -26.71 -16.11 -2.57
N SER A 445 -27.29 -17.15 -1.97
CA SER A 445 -26.67 -17.90 -0.85
C SER A 445 -26.51 -19.39 -1.15
N TYR A 446 -26.69 -19.78 -2.42
CA TYR A 446 -26.58 -21.16 -2.88
C TYR A 446 -25.48 -21.25 -3.93
N PRO A 447 -24.71 -22.35 -3.96
CA PRO A 447 -23.74 -22.60 -5.01
C PRO A 447 -24.45 -22.90 -6.34
N ARG A 448 -23.71 -22.79 -7.44
CA ARG A 448 -24.16 -23.33 -8.73
C ARG A 448 -24.36 -24.84 -8.67
N SER A 449 -25.41 -25.32 -9.33
CA SER A 449 -25.72 -26.75 -9.44
C SER A 449 -24.80 -27.52 -10.40
N ASP A 450 -24.13 -26.81 -11.31
CA ASP A 450 -23.23 -27.37 -12.32
C ASP A 450 -21.75 -27.13 -11.97
N TYR A 451 -21.45 -26.98 -10.68
CA TYR A 451 -20.07 -26.78 -10.24
C TYR A 451 -19.17 -27.94 -10.67
N GLY A 452 -18.10 -27.64 -11.41
CA GLY A 452 -17.17 -28.63 -11.95
C GLY A 452 -17.41 -29.04 -13.42
N SER A 453 -18.46 -28.55 -14.08
CA SER A 453 -18.65 -28.71 -15.54
C SER A 453 -18.20 -27.49 -16.35
N ASN A 454 -18.02 -26.32 -15.71
CA ASN A 454 -17.63 -25.07 -16.36
C ASN A 454 -16.35 -24.48 -15.76
N GLU A 455 -15.63 -23.76 -16.61
CA GLU A 455 -14.43 -22.98 -16.33
C GLU A 455 -14.72 -21.91 -15.26
N PHE A 456 -14.10 -22.04 -14.08
CA PHE A 456 -14.02 -21.01 -13.05
C PHE A 456 -12.56 -20.57 -12.94
N LEU A 457 -12.28 -19.30 -13.25
CA LEU A 457 -10.92 -18.75 -13.38
C LEU A 457 -10.02 -19.48 -14.41
N GLY A 458 -10.59 -20.36 -15.23
CA GLY A 458 -9.83 -21.27 -16.09
C GLY A 458 -9.16 -22.44 -15.36
N LEU A 459 -9.57 -22.75 -14.13
CA LEU A 459 -9.07 -23.88 -13.35
C LEU A 459 -9.63 -25.21 -13.87
N ASN A 460 -8.81 -26.26 -13.78
CA ASN A 460 -9.24 -27.61 -14.16
C ASN A 460 -10.16 -28.22 -13.09
N ARG A 461 -10.84 -29.32 -13.43
CA ARG A 461 -11.78 -29.99 -12.53
C ARG A 461 -11.14 -30.43 -11.20
N SER A 462 -9.89 -30.87 -11.20
CA SER A 462 -9.19 -31.29 -9.98
C SER A 462 -8.94 -30.13 -9.04
N ASP A 463 -8.56 -28.96 -9.56
CA ASP A 463 -8.39 -27.74 -8.77
C ASP A 463 -9.72 -27.28 -8.16
N LEU A 464 -10.81 -27.36 -8.92
CA LEU A 464 -12.16 -27.04 -8.41
C LEU A 464 -12.58 -28.02 -7.30
N GLN A 465 -12.29 -29.31 -7.45
CA GLN A 465 -12.57 -30.30 -6.39
C GLN A 465 -11.75 -30.01 -5.12
N LEU A 466 -10.47 -29.63 -5.26
CA LEU A 466 -9.64 -29.23 -4.12
C LEU A 466 -10.20 -27.99 -3.42
N LEU A 467 -10.60 -26.97 -4.18
CA LEU A 467 -11.17 -25.73 -3.63
C LEU A 467 -12.49 -25.95 -2.90
N ALA A 468 -13.31 -26.91 -3.33
CA ALA A 468 -14.60 -27.18 -2.69
C ALA A 468 -14.52 -28.13 -1.50
N PHE A 469 -13.69 -29.17 -1.59
CA PHE A 469 -13.68 -30.30 -0.65
C PHE A 469 -12.45 -30.36 0.26
N LEU A 470 -11.40 -29.57 -0.02
CA LEU A 470 -10.17 -29.51 0.79
C LEU A 470 -9.46 -30.87 0.96
N GLN A 471 -9.50 -31.73 -0.05
CA GLN A 471 -8.89 -33.07 -0.01
C GLN A 471 -7.34 -33.03 0.05
N PRO A 472 -6.68 -34.03 0.67
CA PRO A 472 -7.22 -35.29 1.19
C PRO A 472 -7.94 -35.16 2.54
N VAL A 473 -8.97 -36.00 2.72
CA VAL A 473 -9.82 -36.09 3.91
C VAL A 473 -9.22 -37.08 4.90
N LEU A 474 -9.24 -36.78 6.20
CA LEU A 474 -8.99 -37.81 7.21
C LEU A 474 -10.06 -38.91 7.07
N SER A 475 -9.62 -40.16 6.97
CA SER A 475 -10.27 -41.27 6.26
C SER A 475 -11.57 -41.85 6.85
N SER A 476 -12.37 -41.10 7.62
CA SER A 476 -13.59 -41.67 8.23
C SER A 476 -14.71 -40.69 8.64
N GLY A 477 -14.76 -39.46 8.14
CA GLY A 477 -15.76 -38.48 8.60
C GLY A 477 -16.64 -37.80 7.53
N SER A 478 -17.54 -36.93 8.01
CA SER A 478 -18.55 -36.25 7.20
C SER A 478 -18.03 -34.96 6.58
N LEU A 479 -17.81 -34.98 5.27
CA LEU A 479 -17.39 -33.82 4.47
C LEU A 479 -18.42 -32.69 4.36
N SER A 480 -19.68 -32.91 4.77
CA SER A 480 -20.76 -31.93 4.56
C SER A 480 -20.48 -30.55 5.17
N LYS A 481 -19.67 -30.49 6.24
CA LYS A 481 -19.20 -29.25 6.85
C LYS A 481 -17.66 -29.13 6.88
N LEU A 482 -16.95 -29.97 6.11
CA LEU A 482 -15.48 -29.97 5.99
C LEU A 482 -14.72 -30.27 7.29
N ASP A 483 -15.36 -30.86 8.29
CA ASP A 483 -14.79 -31.01 9.65
C ASP A 483 -13.52 -31.88 9.68
N ASP A 484 -13.39 -32.83 8.75
CA ASP A 484 -12.24 -33.74 8.64
C ASP A 484 -11.11 -33.21 7.75
N SER A 485 -11.21 -31.96 7.30
CA SER A 485 -10.16 -31.30 6.50
C SER A 485 -9.05 -30.75 7.41
N GLY A 486 -7.83 -30.63 6.88
CA GLY A 486 -6.75 -29.91 7.55
C GLY A 486 -7.03 -28.42 7.70
N THR A 487 -6.35 -27.75 8.64
CA THR A 487 -6.49 -26.28 8.84
C THR A 487 -5.82 -25.49 7.72
N TYR A 488 -4.67 -25.94 7.22
CA TYR A 488 -3.94 -25.27 6.15
C TYR A 488 -4.41 -25.77 4.78
N PHE A 489 -4.66 -24.84 3.87
CA PHE A 489 -4.96 -25.11 2.47
C PHE A 489 -4.01 -24.31 1.57
N ASN A 490 -3.52 -24.96 0.51
CA ASN A 490 -2.68 -24.33 -0.50
C ASN A 490 -2.92 -25.00 -1.85
N LEU A 491 -3.53 -24.28 -2.79
CA LEU A 491 -3.75 -24.78 -4.15
C LEU A 491 -2.45 -24.80 -4.99
N GLY A 492 -1.43 -24.08 -4.53
CA GLY A 492 -0.29 -23.67 -5.33
C GLY A 492 -0.64 -22.53 -6.27
N LEU A 493 0.34 -22.12 -7.07
CA LEU A 493 0.17 -21.05 -8.04
C LEU A 493 -0.66 -21.54 -9.25
N ARG A 494 -1.64 -20.75 -9.69
CA ARG A 494 -2.43 -21.01 -10.90
C ARG A 494 -2.51 -19.78 -11.77
N GLN A 495 -2.41 -19.96 -13.09
CA GLN A 495 -2.57 -18.88 -14.04
C GLN A 495 -4.06 -18.62 -14.31
N LEU A 496 -4.44 -17.35 -14.37
CA LEU A 496 -5.78 -16.89 -14.72
C LEU A 496 -5.93 -16.84 -16.24
N THR A 497 -6.63 -17.80 -16.83
CA THR A 497 -6.73 -17.93 -18.29
C THR A 497 -8.08 -17.46 -18.86
N GLN A 498 -9.10 -17.40 -18.01
CA GLN A 498 -10.48 -17.11 -18.39
C GLN A 498 -10.89 -15.69 -17.97
N ILE A 499 -11.34 -14.89 -18.93
CA ILE A 499 -11.86 -13.53 -18.71
C ILE A 499 -13.30 -13.63 -18.18
N GLY A 500 -13.65 -12.81 -17.19
CA GLY A 500 -15.00 -12.77 -16.65
C GLY A 500 -15.08 -12.21 -15.23
N HIS A 501 -16.29 -12.16 -14.70
CA HIS A 501 -16.59 -11.81 -13.30
C HIS A 501 -17.01 -13.07 -12.57
N PHE A 502 -16.22 -13.50 -11.59
CA PHE A 502 -16.43 -14.76 -10.88
C PHE A 502 -16.84 -14.48 -9.45
N ASN A 503 -18.13 -14.67 -9.14
CA ASN A 503 -18.68 -14.52 -7.80
C ASN A 503 -18.72 -15.88 -7.10
N PHE A 504 -18.21 -15.93 -5.87
CA PHE A 504 -18.07 -17.17 -5.12
C PHE A 504 -18.34 -16.96 -3.62
N MET A 505 -18.47 -18.06 -2.90
CA MET A 505 -18.72 -18.10 -1.46
C MET A 505 -17.97 -19.25 -0.79
N CYS A 506 -17.83 -19.16 0.53
CA CYS A 506 -17.52 -20.30 1.38
C CYS A 506 -18.82 -21.00 1.80
N THR A 507 -19.01 -22.26 1.45
CA THR A 507 -20.24 -23.00 1.81
C THR A 507 -20.40 -23.19 3.30
N ARG A 508 -19.27 -23.30 4.03
CA ARG A 508 -19.31 -23.51 5.48
C ARG A 508 -19.65 -22.22 6.22
N ASN A 509 -19.09 -21.09 5.81
CA ASN A 509 -19.16 -19.87 6.63
C ASN A 509 -20.17 -18.83 6.10
N ASN A 510 -20.77 -19.05 4.92
CA ASN A 510 -21.87 -18.23 4.42
C ASN A 510 -23.18 -18.59 5.14
N ASN A 511 -23.55 -17.80 6.15
CA ASN A 511 -24.81 -17.89 6.89
C ASN A 511 -25.57 -16.54 6.78
N PHE A 512 -26.61 -16.52 5.94
CA PHE A 512 -27.33 -15.30 5.50
C PHE A 512 -27.77 -14.34 6.62
N SER A 513 -28.01 -14.82 7.85
CA SER A 513 -28.48 -13.96 8.94
C SER A 513 -27.39 -13.06 9.53
N ASN A 514 -26.13 -13.50 9.56
CA ASN A 514 -25.05 -12.78 10.25
C ASN A 514 -23.64 -12.91 9.66
N ARG A 515 -23.39 -13.81 8.69
CA ARG A 515 -22.04 -14.03 8.12
C ARG A 515 -22.10 -14.21 6.61
N ASP A 516 -21.45 -13.31 5.87
CA ASP A 516 -21.49 -13.27 4.40
C ASP A 516 -20.09 -13.44 3.78
N GLN A 517 -19.46 -14.61 3.98
CA GLN A 517 -18.15 -14.89 3.38
C GLN A 517 -18.29 -15.16 1.88
N LYS A 518 -18.35 -14.07 1.11
CA LYS A 518 -18.45 -14.03 -0.35
C LYS A 518 -17.39 -13.13 -0.94
N GLY A 519 -17.00 -13.42 -2.17
CA GLY A 519 -16.04 -12.61 -2.91
C GLY A 519 -16.28 -12.60 -4.40
N GLN A 520 -15.56 -11.71 -5.08
CA GLN A 520 -15.54 -11.60 -6.53
C GLN A 520 -14.09 -11.51 -7.02
N ILE A 521 -13.78 -12.27 -8.07
CA ILE A 521 -12.57 -12.08 -8.86
C ILE A 521 -13.01 -11.65 -10.26
N LYS A 522 -12.52 -10.50 -10.73
CA LYS A 522 -12.74 -9.97 -12.08
C LYS A 522 -11.45 -10.12 -12.89
N VAL A 523 -11.47 -10.97 -13.91
CA VAL A 523 -10.35 -11.15 -14.83
C VAL A 523 -10.63 -10.38 -16.11
N ILE A 524 -9.72 -9.49 -16.51
CA ILE A 524 -9.87 -8.62 -17.69
C ILE A 524 -8.74 -8.82 -18.71
N ASP A 525 -9.01 -8.50 -19.97
CA ASP A 525 -8.05 -8.56 -21.07
C ASP A 525 -7.33 -7.21 -21.29
N ALA A 526 -6.78 -6.68 -20.21
CA ALA A 526 -6.02 -5.43 -20.22
C ALA A 526 -4.91 -5.49 -19.16
N HIS A 527 -3.78 -4.86 -19.44
CA HIS A 527 -2.75 -4.64 -18.43
C HIS A 527 -3.08 -3.35 -17.68
N PHE A 528 -3.01 -3.40 -16.36
CA PHE A 528 -3.21 -2.22 -15.55
C PHE A 528 -2.24 -2.18 -14.36
N LYS A 529 -2.07 -1.00 -13.80
CA LYS A 529 -1.35 -0.78 -12.54
C LYS A 529 -2.15 0.19 -11.68
N THR A 530 -2.24 -0.09 -10.40
CA THR A 530 -2.89 0.76 -9.42
C THR A 530 -1.88 1.21 -8.38
N LYS A 531 -1.92 2.49 -8.00
CA LYS A 531 -1.07 3.02 -6.93
C LYS A 531 -1.80 4.12 -6.16
N SER A 532 -1.65 4.13 -4.84
CA SER A 532 -2.09 5.25 -4.01
C SER A 532 -1.09 6.41 -4.17
N ILE A 533 -1.56 7.57 -4.60
CA ILE A 533 -0.76 8.80 -4.76
C ILE A 533 -1.47 9.94 -4.04
N GLY A 534 -0.72 10.67 -3.21
CA GLY A 534 -1.21 11.80 -2.42
C GLY A 534 -0.31 13.02 -2.57
N ARG A 535 -0.21 13.82 -1.51
CA ARG A 535 0.53 15.11 -1.53
C ARG A 535 2.02 14.99 -1.89
N LYS A 536 2.65 13.83 -1.64
CA LYS A 536 4.05 13.57 -2.01
C LYS A 536 4.26 13.29 -3.51
N GLY A 537 3.19 13.29 -4.31
CA GLY A 537 3.28 12.95 -5.71
C GLY A 537 3.71 11.51 -5.93
N GLY A 538 4.00 11.16 -7.18
CA GLY A 538 4.39 9.82 -7.57
C GLY A 538 4.23 9.59 -9.06
N ARG A 539 4.55 8.37 -9.48
CA ARG A 539 4.36 7.91 -10.86
C ARG A 539 3.67 6.55 -10.87
N VAL A 540 2.72 6.38 -11.78
CA VAL A 540 2.15 5.07 -12.16
C VAL A 540 2.55 4.81 -13.61
N THR A 541 2.96 3.59 -13.93
CA THR A 541 3.46 3.23 -15.26
C THR A 541 2.85 1.89 -15.68
N VAL A 542 2.33 1.83 -16.90
CA VAL A 542 1.78 0.63 -17.54
C VAL A 542 2.36 0.54 -18.94
N GLY A 543 3.06 -0.55 -19.25
CA GLY A 543 3.84 -0.65 -20.48
C GLY A 543 4.85 0.50 -20.58
N SER A 544 4.79 1.26 -21.69
CA SER A 544 5.59 2.48 -21.89
C SER A 544 4.83 3.77 -21.56
N SER A 545 3.58 3.68 -21.12
CA SER A 545 2.76 4.83 -20.75
C SER A 545 2.85 5.10 -19.25
N SER A 546 2.77 6.36 -18.84
CA SER A 546 2.80 6.72 -17.42
C SER A 546 2.00 7.98 -17.10
N ILE A 547 1.57 8.08 -15.85
CA ILE A 547 1.09 9.33 -15.24
C ILE A 547 2.08 9.74 -14.17
N LYS A 548 2.46 11.01 -14.16
CA LYS A 548 3.33 11.61 -13.16
C LYS A 548 2.55 12.70 -12.45
N VAL A 549 2.56 12.63 -11.12
CA VAL A 549 1.95 13.58 -10.21
C VAL A 549 3.08 14.24 -9.43
N GLU A 550 3.21 15.55 -9.55
CA GLU A 550 4.18 16.31 -8.76
C GLU A 550 3.69 16.53 -7.32
N GLU A 551 4.60 16.94 -6.43
CA GLU A 551 4.25 17.26 -5.05
C GLU A 551 3.18 18.36 -4.97
N GLU A 552 2.27 18.19 -4.00
CA GLU A 552 1.16 19.10 -3.72
C GLU A 552 0.19 19.30 -4.91
N VAL A 553 0.24 18.45 -5.96
CA VAL A 553 -0.76 18.45 -7.05
C VAL A 553 -2.08 17.87 -6.58
N LEU A 554 -2.03 16.81 -5.77
CA LEU A 554 -3.21 16.21 -5.16
C LEU A 554 -3.39 16.73 -3.73
N PRO A 555 -4.60 17.12 -3.32
CA PRO A 555 -4.87 17.64 -1.98
C PRO A 555 -4.96 16.52 -0.93
N LYS A 556 -5.16 15.27 -1.35
CA LYS A 556 -5.31 14.08 -0.51
C LYS A 556 -4.84 12.84 -1.25
N LEU A 557 -4.60 11.77 -0.51
CA LEU A 557 -4.36 10.43 -1.07
C LEU A 557 -5.54 9.94 -1.91
N MET A 558 -5.24 9.39 -3.09
CA MET A 558 -6.20 8.71 -3.95
C MET A 558 -5.58 7.51 -4.66
N LYS A 559 -6.40 6.51 -4.98
CA LYS A 559 -5.99 5.35 -5.77
C LYS A 559 -6.07 5.71 -7.26
N LEU A 560 -4.92 5.86 -7.91
CA LEU A 560 -4.84 6.05 -9.36
C LEU A 560 -4.63 4.70 -10.04
N ARG A 561 -5.48 4.38 -11.01
CA ARG A 561 -5.36 3.19 -11.86
C ARG A 561 -5.09 3.61 -13.29
N LEU A 562 -4.04 3.04 -13.87
CA LEU A 562 -3.68 3.17 -15.27
C LEU A 562 -3.89 1.84 -15.96
N GLU A 563 -4.68 1.82 -17.02
CA GLU A 563 -5.01 0.62 -17.78
C GLU A 563 -4.75 0.85 -19.26
N GLU A 564 -4.08 -0.10 -19.92
CA GLU A 564 -3.73 -0.03 -21.33
C GLU A 564 -4.56 -1.03 -22.15
N TRP A 565 -5.35 -0.50 -23.09
CA TRP A 565 -6.12 -1.29 -24.04
C TRP A 565 -5.42 -1.36 -25.39
N LYS A 566 -5.13 -2.59 -25.82
CA LYS A 566 -4.67 -2.87 -27.19
C LYS A 566 -5.83 -2.66 -28.17
N LEU A 567 -5.51 -2.41 -29.44
CA LEU A 567 -6.51 -2.20 -30.49
C LEU A 567 -7.50 -3.35 -30.64
N GLU A 568 -7.06 -4.59 -30.41
CA GLU A 568 -7.92 -5.78 -30.42
C GLU A 568 -8.94 -5.72 -29.29
N THR A 569 -8.51 -5.38 -28.07
CA THR A 569 -9.38 -5.16 -26.91
C THR A 569 -10.40 -4.05 -27.19
N VAL A 570 -9.94 -2.93 -27.77
CA VAL A 570 -10.80 -1.80 -28.17
C VAL A 570 -11.84 -2.23 -29.20
N ALA A 571 -11.44 -3.01 -30.20
CA ALA A 571 -12.33 -3.47 -31.27
C ALA A 571 -13.47 -4.37 -30.77
N ASN A 572 -13.27 -5.06 -29.65
CA ASN A 572 -14.24 -5.98 -29.04
C ASN A 572 -15.11 -5.32 -27.96
N ASN A 573 -14.87 -4.05 -27.61
CA ASN A 573 -15.64 -3.35 -26.58
C ASN A 573 -16.90 -2.69 -27.16
N GLU A 574 -18.10 -3.14 -26.75
CA GLU A 574 -19.38 -2.64 -27.26
C GLU A 574 -19.57 -1.12 -27.12
N LYS A 575 -19.14 -0.53 -25.99
CA LYS A 575 -19.22 0.93 -25.77
C LYS A 575 -18.37 1.71 -26.79
N PHE A 576 -17.31 1.09 -27.30
CA PHE A 576 -16.41 1.69 -28.27
C PHE A 576 -16.80 1.35 -29.72
N GLN A 577 -17.44 0.20 -29.94
CA GLN A 577 -17.97 -0.23 -31.24
C GLN A 577 -19.06 0.70 -31.76
N THR A 578 -19.93 1.21 -30.88
CA THR A 578 -20.99 2.17 -31.24
C THR A 578 -20.43 3.53 -31.67
N LEU A 579 -19.19 3.85 -31.31
CA LEU A 579 -18.64 5.19 -31.42
C LEU A 579 -17.81 5.47 -32.66
N ASN A 580 -17.18 4.48 -33.31
CA ASN A 580 -16.49 4.76 -34.57
C ASN A 580 -16.00 3.53 -35.34
N SER A 581 -16.64 3.23 -36.47
CA SER A 581 -16.09 2.34 -37.50
C SER A 581 -14.77 2.87 -38.11
N ARG A 582 -14.43 4.16 -37.92
CA ARG A 582 -13.17 4.80 -38.38
C ARG A 582 -12.02 4.79 -37.35
N LEU A 583 -12.25 4.40 -36.09
CA LEU A 583 -11.16 4.37 -35.07
C LEU A 583 -10.13 3.27 -35.34
N LYS A 584 -10.50 2.22 -36.09
CA LYS A 584 -9.63 1.06 -36.32
C LYS A 584 -8.43 1.35 -37.23
N THR A 585 -8.44 2.41 -38.04
CA THR A 585 -7.40 2.64 -39.08
C THR A 585 -6.44 3.78 -38.78
N ASP A 586 -6.78 4.72 -37.89
CA ASP A 586 -6.02 5.96 -37.69
C ASP A 586 -5.39 6.08 -36.28
N LEU A 587 -5.53 5.07 -35.43
CA LEU A 587 -4.96 5.10 -34.08
C LEU A 587 -3.44 4.94 -34.12
N ALA A 588 -2.77 5.94 -33.56
CA ALA A 588 -1.31 6.05 -33.45
C ALA A 588 -0.80 5.59 -32.08
N SER A 589 -1.69 5.25 -31.13
CA SER A 589 -1.36 4.70 -29.81
C SER A 589 -2.33 3.59 -29.41
N ASN A 590 -1.99 2.85 -28.34
CA ASN A 590 -2.99 2.15 -27.54
C ASN A 590 -3.91 3.16 -26.84
N VAL A 591 -5.05 2.70 -26.32
CA VAL A 591 -5.92 3.54 -25.48
C VAL A 591 -5.45 3.42 -24.04
N LEU A 592 -5.08 4.54 -23.42
CA LEU A 592 -4.71 4.61 -22.01
C LEU A 592 -5.90 5.11 -21.20
N ILE A 593 -6.35 4.31 -20.25
CA ILE A 593 -7.42 4.66 -19.31
C ILE A 593 -6.78 5.09 -18.00
N VAL A 594 -7.23 6.23 -17.48
CA VAL A 594 -6.83 6.77 -16.17
C VAL A 594 -8.07 6.90 -15.30
N GLU A 595 -8.09 6.17 -14.20
CA GLU A 595 -9.14 6.21 -13.18
C GLU A 595 -8.59 6.75 -11.85
N PRO A 596 -9.40 7.50 -11.07
CA PRO A 596 -10.75 7.97 -11.41
C PRO A 596 -10.75 9.07 -12.48
N GLU A 597 -11.88 9.30 -13.14
CA GLU A 597 -12.01 10.40 -14.11
C GLU A 597 -11.88 11.78 -13.45
N ASP A 598 -12.36 11.92 -12.21
CA ASP A 598 -12.14 13.11 -11.39
C ASP A 598 -10.88 12.95 -10.54
N ILE A 599 -9.75 13.47 -11.04
CA ILE A 599 -8.46 13.41 -10.34
C ILE A 599 -8.38 14.46 -9.20
N SER A 600 -9.41 15.29 -8.98
CA SER A 600 -9.50 16.23 -7.84
C SER A 600 -8.20 17.02 -7.57
N VAL A 601 -7.53 17.47 -8.64
CA VAL A 601 -6.27 18.22 -8.54
C VAL A 601 -6.47 19.57 -7.86
N VAL A 602 -5.43 20.07 -7.19
CA VAL A 602 -5.42 21.45 -6.66
C VAL A 602 -5.63 22.44 -7.80
N LYS A 603 -6.49 23.43 -7.59
CA LYS A 603 -6.88 24.42 -8.62
C LYS A 603 -5.65 25.03 -9.30
N GLY A 604 -5.60 24.94 -10.64
CA GLY A 604 -4.52 25.47 -11.47
C GLY A 604 -3.30 24.55 -11.60
N LYS A 605 -3.32 23.36 -10.99
CA LYS A 605 -2.33 22.30 -11.20
C LYS A 605 -2.89 21.23 -12.12
N SER A 606 -1.99 20.44 -12.70
CA SER A 606 -2.31 19.34 -13.60
C SER A 606 -1.37 18.17 -13.36
N VAL A 607 -1.75 17.00 -13.88
CA VAL A 607 -0.92 15.80 -13.90
C VAL A 607 -0.36 15.61 -15.31
N GLU A 608 0.90 15.18 -15.38
CA GLU A 608 1.57 14.89 -16.65
C GLU A 608 1.28 13.46 -17.06
N VAL A 609 0.81 13.27 -18.28
CA VAL A 609 0.59 11.96 -18.89
C VAL A 609 1.59 11.79 -20.03
N SER A 610 2.33 10.68 -20.01
CA SER A 610 3.15 10.21 -21.12
C SER A 610 2.43 9.04 -21.78
N LEU A 611 1.91 9.23 -22.99
CA LEU A 611 1.20 8.21 -23.75
C LEU A 611 2.14 7.57 -24.78
N ALA A 612 2.28 6.25 -24.73
CA ALA A 612 3.09 5.50 -25.67
C ALA A 612 2.51 5.52 -27.09
N MET A 613 3.34 5.94 -28.05
CA MET A 613 3.03 5.98 -29.48
C MET A 613 3.54 4.71 -30.16
N ARG A 614 2.85 4.26 -31.21
CA ARG A 614 3.31 3.14 -32.04
C ARG A 614 4.48 3.60 -32.92
N GLU A 615 5.42 2.70 -33.18
CA GLU A 615 6.53 2.95 -34.12
C GLU A 615 6.00 3.38 -35.49
N ASN A 616 6.64 4.37 -36.11
CA ASN A 616 6.26 4.98 -37.40
C ASN A 616 4.97 5.80 -37.42
N SER A 617 4.42 6.16 -36.26
CA SER A 617 3.41 7.21 -36.15
C SER A 617 4.07 8.54 -36.49
N GLY A 618 4.01 8.99 -37.76
CA GLY A 618 4.74 10.18 -38.24
C GLY A 618 4.46 11.46 -37.44
N ASP A 619 5.18 12.55 -37.74
CA ASP A 619 5.20 13.80 -36.95
C ASP A 619 3.83 14.52 -36.76
N SER A 620 2.78 14.10 -37.47
CA SER A 620 1.45 14.71 -37.42
C SER A 620 0.45 13.86 -36.65
N VAL A 621 0.56 13.86 -35.32
CA VAL A 621 -0.39 13.17 -34.42
C VAL A 621 -1.17 14.18 -33.56
N HIS A 622 -2.43 13.85 -33.28
CA HIS A 622 -3.25 14.57 -32.31
C HIS A 622 -3.69 13.65 -31.18
N VAL A 623 -3.55 14.12 -29.94
CA VAL A 623 -3.99 13.42 -28.74
C VAL A 623 -5.41 13.87 -28.39
N TYR A 624 -6.22 12.90 -27.98
CA TYR A 624 -7.60 13.11 -27.56
C TYR A 624 -7.86 12.51 -26.19
N ARG A 625 -8.72 13.17 -25.43
CA ARG A 625 -9.33 12.68 -24.20
C ARG A 625 -10.83 12.48 -24.41
N THR A 626 -11.39 11.41 -23.85
CA THR A 626 -12.84 11.23 -23.73
C THR A 626 -13.24 10.70 -22.35
N SER A 627 -14.51 10.85 -21.98
CA SER A 627 -15.05 10.43 -20.69
C SER A 627 -15.26 8.91 -20.63
N LEU A 628 -15.16 8.33 -19.45
CA LEU A 628 -15.42 6.90 -19.23
C LEU A 628 -16.92 6.56 -19.33
N SER A 629 -17.78 7.52 -18.99
CA SER A 629 -19.23 7.35 -19.01
C SER A 629 -19.83 7.61 -20.40
N ASP A 630 -19.29 8.59 -21.12
CA ASP A 630 -19.70 8.96 -22.48
C ASP A 630 -18.47 9.12 -23.38
N PRO A 631 -18.07 8.05 -24.09
CA PRO A 631 -16.90 8.10 -24.96
C PRO A 631 -17.17 8.81 -26.31
N SER A 632 -18.36 9.39 -26.52
CA SER A 632 -18.72 10.10 -27.77
C SER A 632 -18.11 11.48 -27.89
N ILE A 633 -17.79 12.12 -26.77
CA ILE A 633 -17.31 13.50 -26.73
C ILE A 633 -15.79 13.50 -26.59
N TRP A 634 -15.10 14.01 -27.60
CA TRP A 634 -13.63 14.02 -27.64
C TRP A 634 -13.09 15.44 -27.50
N GLN A 635 -12.15 15.61 -26.60
CA GLN A 635 -11.41 16.84 -26.40
C GLN A 635 -10.00 16.65 -26.95
N ARG A 636 -9.58 17.50 -27.90
CA ARG A 636 -8.18 17.53 -28.34
C ARG A 636 -7.30 18.12 -27.24
N LEU A 637 -6.15 17.50 -27.01
CA LEU A 637 -5.13 17.97 -26.07
C LEU A 637 -3.88 18.43 -26.83
N ASP A 638 -3.22 19.44 -26.29
CA ASP A 638 -1.91 19.87 -26.74
C ASP A 638 -0.86 18.95 -26.11
N ALA A 639 -0.07 18.29 -26.96
CA ALA A 639 0.90 17.29 -26.54
C ALA A 639 2.24 17.51 -27.24
N ASP A 640 3.31 17.39 -26.47
CA ASP A 640 4.69 17.37 -26.95
C ASP A 640 5.06 15.95 -27.38
N LEU A 641 5.50 15.79 -28.62
CA LEU A 641 5.94 14.50 -29.15
C LEU A 641 7.45 14.35 -28.94
N LYS A 642 7.88 13.39 -28.12
CA LYS A 642 9.30 13.10 -27.82
C LYS A 642 9.51 11.60 -27.67
N ASN A 643 10.49 11.03 -28.37
CA ASN A 643 10.92 9.63 -28.21
C ASN A 643 9.76 8.60 -28.21
N ASN A 644 8.87 8.65 -29.19
CA ASN A 644 7.65 7.81 -29.25
C ASN A 644 6.70 7.96 -28.05
N LEU A 645 6.74 9.09 -27.35
CA LEU A 645 5.78 9.46 -26.33
C LEU A 645 5.08 10.75 -26.73
N ALA A 646 3.76 10.79 -26.53
CA ALA A 646 3.01 12.03 -26.50
C ALA A 646 2.85 12.46 -25.03
N ILE A 647 3.48 13.57 -24.66
CA ILE A 647 3.51 14.10 -23.30
C ILE A 647 2.57 15.29 -23.22
N PHE A 648 1.60 15.25 -22.31
CA PHE A 648 0.62 16.31 -22.14
C PHE A 648 0.17 16.42 -20.69
N ASN A 649 -0.40 17.58 -20.35
CA ASN A 649 -0.96 17.81 -19.02
C ASN A 649 -2.48 17.68 -19.05
N THR A 650 -3.05 17.19 -17.96
CA THR A 650 -4.50 17.10 -17.80
C THR A 650 -4.91 17.33 -16.35
N GLU A 651 -6.15 17.80 -16.14
CA GLU A 651 -6.74 17.97 -14.80
C GLU A 651 -7.69 16.82 -14.44
N ARG A 652 -8.01 15.96 -15.41
CA ARG A 652 -8.99 14.88 -15.28
C ARG A 652 -8.48 13.60 -15.89
N GLY A 653 -8.87 12.46 -15.32
CA GLY A 653 -8.67 11.14 -15.91
C GLY A 653 -9.58 10.94 -17.12
N GLY A 654 -9.79 9.70 -17.52
CA GLY A 654 -10.56 9.35 -18.72
C GLY A 654 -9.77 8.46 -19.66
N MET A 655 -10.25 8.34 -20.90
CA MET A 655 -9.54 7.59 -21.93
C MET A 655 -8.72 8.56 -22.79
N PHE A 656 -7.45 8.23 -22.98
CA PHE A 656 -6.50 8.98 -23.79
C PHE A 656 -6.04 8.13 -24.96
N PHE A 657 -6.01 8.71 -26.15
CA PHE A 657 -5.52 8.04 -27.35
C PHE A 657 -5.03 9.06 -28.37
N ALA A 658 -4.14 8.62 -29.24
CA ALA A 658 -3.52 9.44 -30.25
C ALA A 658 -3.95 8.97 -31.64
N ARG A 659 -4.14 9.91 -32.57
CA ARG A 659 -4.52 9.61 -33.97
C ARG A 659 -3.57 10.26 -34.96
N THR A 660 -3.26 9.55 -36.03
CA THR A 660 -2.55 10.11 -37.18
C THR A 660 -3.43 11.12 -37.90
N HIS A 661 -2.93 12.32 -38.12
CA HIS A 661 -3.58 13.34 -38.94
C HIS A 661 -2.93 13.37 -40.32
N LYS A 662 -3.68 13.02 -41.37
CA LYS A 662 -3.26 13.26 -42.75
C LYS A 662 -3.59 14.71 -43.10
N THR A 663 -2.59 15.59 -43.16
CA THR A 663 -2.76 16.90 -43.79
C THR A 663 -3.12 16.69 -45.25
N SER A 664 -4.38 16.94 -45.61
CA SER A 664 -4.79 17.06 -47.01
C SER A 664 -4.23 18.37 -47.58
N SER A 665 -2.94 18.35 -47.93
CA SER A 665 -2.30 19.39 -48.73
C SER A 665 -3.05 19.65 -50.04
N GLY A 666 -3.83 18.67 -50.52
CA GLY A 666 -4.74 18.81 -51.66
C GLY A 666 -5.92 19.77 -51.43
N LEU A 667 -6.48 19.87 -50.22
CA LEU A 667 -7.64 20.75 -49.96
C LEU A 667 -7.24 22.22 -49.87
N ILE A 668 -6.08 22.50 -49.25
CA ILE A 668 -5.53 23.87 -49.16
C ILE A 668 -5.12 24.35 -50.56
N ALA A 669 -4.47 23.50 -51.36
CA ALA A 669 -4.16 23.81 -52.75
C ALA A 669 -5.43 24.03 -53.60
N ALA A 670 -6.48 23.22 -53.40
CA ALA A 670 -7.73 23.35 -54.15
C ALA A 670 -8.56 24.60 -53.81
N ILE A 671 -8.38 25.22 -52.63
CA ILE A 671 -9.10 26.44 -52.24
C ILE A 671 -8.26 27.69 -52.54
N VAL A 672 -6.96 27.65 -52.24
CA VAL A 672 -6.07 28.82 -52.38
C VAL A 672 -5.77 29.11 -53.85
N VAL A 673 -5.56 28.09 -54.68
CA VAL A 673 -5.21 28.29 -56.10
C VAL A 673 -6.33 28.98 -56.90
N PRO A 674 -7.62 28.58 -56.80
CA PRO A 674 -8.70 29.30 -57.47
C PRO A 674 -8.90 30.72 -56.93
N LEU A 675 -8.76 30.94 -55.62
CA LEU A 675 -8.92 32.27 -55.02
C LEU A 675 -7.84 33.24 -55.51
N VAL A 676 -6.59 32.80 -55.62
CA VAL A 676 -5.49 33.59 -56.20
C VAL A 676 -5.78 33.87 -57.69
N PHE A 677 -6.27 32.89 -58.44
CA PHE A 677 -6.66 33.09 -59.85
C PHE A 677 -7.80 34.12 -60.02
N VAL A 678 -8.83 34.06 -59.17
CA VAL A 678 -9.94 35.02 -59.17
C VAL A 678 -9.43 36.43 -58.81
N PHE A 679 -8.52 36.54 -57.84
CA PHE A 679 -7.94 37.82 -57.45
C PHE A 679 -7.09 38.43 -58.58
N ILE A 680 -6.29 37.62 -59.28
CA ILE A 680 -5.53 38.05 -60.46
C ILE A 680 -6.49 38.48 -61.58
N LEU A 681 -7.55 37.72 -61.85
CA LEU A 681 -8.56 38.08 -62.86
C LEU A 681 -9.24 39.41 -62.54
N LEU A 682 -9.66 39.62 -61.30
CA LEU A 682 -10.26 40.87 -60.83
C LEU A 682 -9.28 42.04 -60.91
N ALA A 683 -8.03 41.85 -60.48
CA ALA A 683 -6.99 42.87 -60.60
C ALA A 683 -6.70 43.23 -62.06
N THR A 684 -6.71 42.23 -62.96
CA THR A 684 -6.50 42.42 -64.40
C THR A 684 -7.67 43.18 -65.03
N VAL A 685 -8.91 42.82 -64.70
CA VAL A 685 -10.12 43.51 -65.17
C VAL A 685 -10.17 44.95 -64.66
N LEU A 686 -9.87 45.19 -63.37
CA LEU A 686 -9.80 46.53 -62.79
C LEU A 686 -8.68 47.37 -63.41
N TYR A 687 -7.51 46.78 -63.66
CA TYR A 687 -6.40 47.44 -64.34
C TYR A 687 -6.80 47.89 -65.75
N PHE A 688 -7.42 47.02 -66.56
CA PHE A 688 -7.87 47.38 -67.91
C PHE A 688 -9.09 48.31 -67.94
N ALA A 689 -9.97 48.26 -66.93
CA ALA A 689 -11.07 49.20 -66.77
C ALA A 689 -10.57 50.64 -66.51
N LYS A 690 -9.49 50.79 -65.73
CA LYS A 690 -8.87 52.08 -65.41
C LYS A 690 -7.93 52.58 -66.52
N ASN A 691 -7.27 51.67 -67.24
CA ASN A 691 -6.29 51.98 -68.29
C ASN A 691 -6.79 51.61 -69.71
N LYS A 692 -7.90 52.23 -70.15
CA LYS A 692 -8.54 51.94 -71.45
C LYS A 692 -7.63 52.07 -72.69
N GLN A 693 -6.55 52.86 -72.62
CA GLN A 693 -5.57 52.97 -73.72
C GLN A 693 -4.73 51.69 -73.89
N HIS A 694 -4.40 50.98 -72.81
CA HIS A 694 -3.64 49.72 -72.86
C HIS A 694 -4.47 48.57 -73.44
N TRP A 695 -5.79 48.56 -73.21
CA TRP A 695 -6.69 47.58 -73.83
C TRP A 695 -6.73 47.72 -75.36
N LYS A 696 -6.67 48.96 -75.88
CA LYS A 696 -6.58 49.21 -77.34
C LYS A 696 -5.26 48.70 -77.93
N ALA A 697 -4.15 48.79 -77.19
CA ALA A 697 -2.86 48.23 -77.60
C ALA A 697 -2.86 46.70 -77.63
N VAL A 698 -3.46 46.03 -76.64
CA VAL A 698 -3.61 44.56 -76.63
C VAL A 698 -4.51 44.09 -77.78
N LYS A 699 -5.60 44.81 -78.07
CA LYS A 699 -6.50 44.50 -79.19
C LYS A 699 -5.82 44.66 -80.56
N SER A 700 -4.94 45.66 -80.71
CA SER A 700 -4.19 45.87 -81.96
C SER A 700 -3.09 44.82 -82.16
N ILE A 701 -2.46 44.34 -81.08
CA ILE A 701 -1.51 43.21 -81.12
C ILE A 701 -2.24 41.93 -81.49
N GLY A 702 -3.39 41.61 -80.86
CA GLY A 702 -4.18 40.42 -81.19
C GLY A 702 -4.66 40.40 -82.65
N GLN A 703 -5.08 41.55 -83.19
CA GLN A 703 -5.44 41.68 -84.61
C GLN A 703 -4.23 41.55 -85.56
N ARG A 704 -3.03 41.99 -85.16
CA ARG A 704 -1.79 41.78 -85.92
C ARG A 704 -1.36 40.31 -85.89
N THR A 705 -1.50 39.62 -84.77
CA THR A 705 -1.19 38.19 -84.65
C THR A 705 -2.16 37.33 -85.44
N GLN A 706 -3.46 37.67 -85.44
CA GLN A 706 -4.48 36.99 -86.26
C GLN A 706 -4.20 37.19 -87.77
N ARG A 707 -3.82 38.40 -88.20
CA ARG A 707 -3.39 38.66 -89.59
C ARG A 707 -2.07 37.98 -89.95
N SER A 708 -1.14 37.83 -89.00
CA SER A 708 0.13 37.10 -89.19
C SER A 708 -0.06 35.58 -89.30
N LEU A 709 -1.08 35.02 -88.65
CA LEU A 709 -1.43 33.59 -88.73
C LEU A 709 -2.25 33.25 -89.98
N GLN A 710 -3.04 34.20 -90.50
CA GLN A 710 -3.82 34.02 -91.74
C GLN A 710 -3.00 34.13 -93.02
N ASN A 711 -1.75 34.65 -92.98
CA ASN A 711 -0.86 34.75 -94.15
C ASN A 711 0.24 33.64 -94.18
N ARG A 712 0.06 32.54 -93.44
CA ARG A 712 1.01 31.40 -93.41
C ARG A 712 0.33 30.02 -93.53
N ILE A 713 -0.81 29.93 -94.21
CA ILE A 713 -1.36 28.68 -94.75
C ILE A 713 -1.77 28.93 -96.20
#